data_AF-A0A1D7VWP2-F1
#
_entry.id   AF-A0A1D7VWP2-F1
#
_cell.length_a   1.000
_cell.length_b   1.000
_cell.length_c   1.000
_cell.angle_alpha   90.00
_cell.angle_beta   90.00
_cell.angle_gamma   90.00
#
_symmetry.space_group_name_H-M   'P 1'
#
loop_
_entity.id
_entity.type
_entity.pdbx_description
1 polymer ?
#
loop_
_entity_poly.entity_id
_entity_poly.type
_entity_poly.pdbx_seq_one_letter_code
_entity_poly.pdbx_strand_id
1 'polypeptide(L)'
;MVGALSAALLCTAGATALPAAADVPHTPGTTDTAHNSRTATAPRLPDGLAKTPPMGFNNWNSTHCRAEFNEEMVKGIADLFLAKGLKDAGYQYVNLDDCWALPTRDGNGKLVPDPQRFPHGIKAVADYVHAKGLKFGIYTSAGTKTCNSAGFPGGLGHERSDAQQFADWGVDYLKYDNCNNQGVDAKQRYRTMRDALKATGRPIVYSICEWGENKPWEWASDVGHLWRTTGDISDSWSSMLDIAKQNLPLAPYAGPGHWNDPDMLEVGNGGMTDTEYRSHFSLWAMMSAPLLIGSDLRKATPETFEILSNKDVIALDQDALGKQATVLRSDAGRWTLVKQLADGGRAVALFNETGQPQRIATTAAAAGLPQAAGYRLRDLWQHRDTHTTGTISATVPAHGTTVFRVTADKRWTDYPPAVETGTDRAPLVEAGTPAAVRSTVRNLGGTPARNLTVTLKAPQGWQSKATTPATARALAGGRTLTTSWRITAPAGIAPGAYDLPLTAAYRAPNGARATATLPGTAHVVVPPPAGTTYAADLPWLTAANGWGPVERNTSVGESGAGDGRPMSIGGTAFTRGLGVHAPSEVGFYTGGRCSAFSARVGIDDEAGDRGSVRFEVWADGRLVTSTGTLTGTDAPTALSVPVAGAETVRLVVTDGGDGIDYDHADWGDAKFSC
;
A
#
# COMPACT_ATOMS: atom_id res chain seq x y z
N MET A 1 -47.09 44.14 22.78
CA MET A 1 -46.36 45.42 22.80
C MET A 1 -45.10 45.23 21.98
N VAL A 2 -45.00 45.98 20.89
CA VAL A 2 -43.88 46.14 19.91
C VAL A 2 -43.34 44.82 19.32
N GLY A 3 -43.65 44.34 18.11
CA GLY A 3 -43.94 44.97 16.80
C GLY A 3 -42.77 44.63 15.83
N ALA A 4 -42.78 43.48 15.15
CA ALA A 4 -43.26 43.22 13.77
C ALA A 4 -42.54 44.04 12.66
N LEU A 5 -41.94 43.37 11.66
CA LEU A 5 -42.26 43.60 10.24
C LEU A 5 -41.61 42.60 9.27
N SER A 6 -42.48 42.14 8.37
CA SER A 6 -42.33 41.16 7.30
C SER A 6 -41.49 41.67 6.12
N ALA A 7 -40.90 40.75 5.36
CA ALA A 7 -40.38 41.03 4.01
C ALA A 7 -40.96 40.01 3.01
N ALA A 8 -41.65 40.52 1.99
CA ALA A 8 -42.15 39.76 0.87
C ALA A 8 -42.12 40.62 -0.41
N LEU A 9 -41.56 40.03 -1.48
CA LEU A 9 -41.68 40.33 -2.92
C LEU A 9 -41.07 41.67 -3.44
N LEU A 10 -40.53 41.81 -4.66
CA LEU A 10 -40.85 41.20 -5.97
C LEU A 10 -39.67 41.31 -6.98
N CYS A 11 -39.76 40.46 -8.01
CA CYS A 11 -38.86 40.19 -9.15
C CYS A 11 -38.35 41.36 -10.01
N THR A 12 -37.27 41.12 -10.79
CA THR A 12 -37.26 41.29 -12.27
C THR A 12 -36.03 40.63 -12.93
N ALA A 13 -36.23 40.20 -14.18
CA ALA A 13 -35.37 39.34 -15.01
C ALA A 13 -34.22 40.07 -15.72
N GLY A 14 -33.21 39.33 -16.16
CA GLY A 14 -32.22 39.80 -17.13
C GLY A 14 -31.19 38.73 -17.50
N ALA A 15 -31.33 38.16 -18.70
CA ALA A 15 -30.36 37.27 -19.34
C ALA A 15 -29.09 38.04 -19.75
N THR A 16 -27.92 37.38 -19.80
CA THR A 16 -27.05 37.24 -21.00
C THR A 16 -25.63 36.74 -20.67
N ALA A 17 -25.22 35.72 -21.45
CA ALA A 17 -23.92 35.46 -22.07
C ALA A 17 -22.58 35.56 -21.29
N LEU A 18 -21.81 34.47 -21.40
CA LEU A 18 -20.35 34.38 -21.19
C LEU A 18 -19.56 35.15 -22.25
N PRO A 19 -18.34 35.59 -21.92
CA PRO A 19 -17.20 35.52 -22.85
C PRO A 19 -16.02 34.79 -22.19
N ALA A 20 -15.46 33.73 -22.78
CA ALA A 20 -14.57 33.69 -23.96
C ALA A 20 -13.16 34.24 -23.67
N ALA A 21 -12.19 33.32 -23.79
CA ALA A 21 -10.77 33.52 -23.63
C ALA A 21 -10.18 34.51 -24.65
N ALA A 22 -9.15 35.25 -24.22
CA ALA A 22 -8.28 36.02 -25.10
C ALA A 22 -6.83 35.61 -24.86
N ASP A 23 -6.20 35.15 -25.93
CA ASP A 23 -4.77 34.90 -26.10
C ASP A 23 -4.00 36.21 -26.36
N VAL A 24 -2.66 36.06 -26.47
CA VAL A 24 -1.66 36.92 -27.16
C VAL A 24 -0.82 37.85 -26.23
N PRO A 25 0.49 38.13 -26.46
CA PRO A 25 1.58 37.44 -27.19
C PRO A 25 2.92 37.27 -26.40
N HIS A 26 3.85 36.48 -26.96
CA HIS A 26 5.29 36.51 -26.67
C HIS A 26 6.02 37.66 -27.38
N THR A 27 7.00 38.28 -26.72
CA THR A 27 8.25 38.79 -27.36
C THR A 27 9.38 38.94 -26.30
N PRO A 28 10.67 38.84 -26.71
CA PRO A 28 11.79 38.41 -25.86
C PRO A 28 12.72 39.55 -25.40
N GLY A 29 13.51 39.31 -24.34
CA GLY A 29 14.70 40.12 -24.04
C GLY A 29 15.12 40.19 -22.57
N THR A 30 16.02 39.27 -22.18
CA THR A 30 17.17 39.41 -21.26
C THR A 30 17.14 40.47 -20.14
N THR A 31 17.25 40.04 -18.89
CA THR A 31 18.48 40.25 -18.07
C THR A 31 18.54 39.27 -16.91
N ASP A 32 19.75 38.75 -16.74
CA ASP A 32 20.24 37.78 -15.79
C ASP A 32 20.20 38.33 -14.35
N THR A 33 19.42 37.70 -13.47
CA THR A 33 19.71 37.69 -12.03
C THR A 33 19.43 36.31 -11.50
N ALA A 34 20.52 35.56 -11.30
CA ALA A 34 20.56 34.32 -10.56
C ALA A 34 19.85 34.46 -9.21
N HIS A 35 18.60 33.97 -9.12
CA HIS A 35 18.01 33.62 -7.84
C HIS A 35 18.70 32.34 -7.36
N ASN A 36 19.74 32.59 -6.56
CA ASN A 36 20.34 31.63 -5.65
C ASN A 36 19.26 31.14 -4.68
N SER A 37 18.47 30.15 -5.10
CA SER A 37 17.64 29.35 -4.22
C SER A 37 18.57 28.55 -3.32
N ARG A 38 18.95 29.15 -2.19
CA ARG A 38 19.48 28.40 -1.06
C ARG A 38 18.38 27.45 -0.62
N THR A 39 18.42 26.22 -1.14
CA THR A 39 17.86 25.07 -0.46
C THR A 39 18.55 25.03 0.90
N ALA A 40 17.85 25.51 1.93
CA ALA A 40 18.31 25.39 3.29
C ALA A 40 18.49 23.89 3.56
N THR A 41 19.75 23.44 3.56
CA THR A 41 20.08 22.09 3.99
C THR A 41 19.76 22.05 5.47
N ALA A 42 18.73 21.32 5.85
CA ALA A 42 18.29 21.24 7.24
C ALA A 42 19.47 20.81 8.13
N PRO A 43 19.65 21.42 9.32
CA PRO A 43 20.69 21.02 10.25
C PRO A 43 20.48 19.57 10.68
N ARG A 44 21.56 18.79 10.65
CA ARG A 44 21.58 17.33 10.86
C ARG A 44 22.33 16.99 12.15
N LEU A 45 21.87 15.98 12.89
CA LEU A 45 22.64 15.42 14.02
C LEU A 45 24.03 14.93 13.55
N PRO A 46 25.14 15.42 14.12
CA PRO A 46 26.49 15.10 13.66
C PRO A 46 27.08 13.81 14.26
N ASP A 47 26.26 12.97 14.91
CA ASP A 47 26.69 11.77 15.62
C ASP A 47 27.00 10.57 14.70
N GLY A 48 26.58 10.63 13.43
CA GLY A 48 26.84 9.59 12.44
C GLY A 48 25.98 8.34 12.59
N LEU A 49 24.88 8.40 13.35
CA LEU A 49 23.90 7.32 13.45
C LEU A 49 22.90 7.36 12.28
N ALA A 50 22.16 6.25 12.10
CA ALA A 50 21.12 6.08 11.07
C ALA A 50 21.50 6.59 9.66
N LYS A 51 22.75 6.35 9.22
CA LYS A 51 23.22 6.78 7.88
C LYS A 51 22.39 6.21 6.73
N THR A 52 21.77 5.06 6.96
CA THR A 52 20.69 4.45 6.18
C THR A 52 19.49 4.24 7.12
N PRO A 53 18.27 4.02 6.60
CA PRO A 53 17.10 3.77 7.43
C PRO A 53 17.33 2.58 8.38
N PRO A 54 16.93 2.67 9.67
CA PRO A 54 17.07 1.55 10.59
C PRO A 54 16.30 0.31 10.11
N MET A 55 16.92 -0.87 10.25
CA MET A 55 16.29 -2.16 9.96
C MET A 55 16.28 -3.03 11.21
N GLY A 56 15.14 -3.63 11.53
CA GLY A 56 15.00 -4.39 12.76
C GLY A 56 13.65 -5.07 12.93
N PHE A 57 13.28 -5.26 14.18
CA PHE A 57 12.02 -5.84 14.64
C PHE A 57 11.43 -4.98 15.75
N ASN A 58 10.10 -4.92 15.83
CA ASN A 58 9.35 -4.40 16.96
C ASN A 58 8.15 -5.34 17.25
N ASN A 59 7.88 -5.64 18.52
CA ASN A 59 6.88 -6.63 18.91
C ASN A 59 5.42 -6.15 18.86
N TRP A 60 5.16 -4.84 18.71
CA TRP A 60 3.84 -4.26 18.94
C TRP A 60 2.76 -4.89 18.07
N ASN A 61 2.93 -4.93 16.75
CA ASN A 61 1.91 -5.42 15.82
C ASN A 61 1.56 -6.89 16.05
N SER A 62 2.50 -7.69 16.54
CA SER A 62 2.30 -9.14 16.71
C SER A 62 1.92 -9.58 18.11
N THR A 63 2.23 -8.80 19.15
CA THR A 63 2.02 -9.24 20.55
C THR A 63 1.32 -8.20 21.41
N HIS A 64 1.38 -6.91 21.06
CA HIS A 64 1.02 -5.81 21.95
C HIS A 64 1.54 -6.07 23.37
N CYS A 65 0.63 -6.12 24.35
CA CYS A 65 0.92 -6.41 25.75
C CYS A 65 0.52 -7.82 26.19
N ARG A 66 0.28 -8.75 25.25
CA ARG A 66 -0.11 -10.13 25.58
C ARG A 66 1.03 -10.88 26.28
N ALA A 67 0.71 -12.03 26.87
CA ALA A 67 1.65 -12.79 27.71
C ALA A 67 2.88 -13.32 26.94
N GLU A 68 2.76 -13.45 25.62
CA GLU A 68 3.84 -13.87 24.73
C GLU A 68 4.95 -12.81 24.60
N PHE A 69 4.69 -11.56 24.98
CA PHE A 69 5.72 -10.51 25.02
C PHE A 69 6.53 -10.62 26.32
N ASN A 70 7.68 -11.30 26.23
CA ASN A 70 8.58 -11.55 27.36
C ASN A 70 10.03 -11.76 26.89
N GLU A 71 10.94 -11.94 27.85
CA GLU A 71 12.37 -12.15 27.61
C GLU A 71 12.66 -13.31 26.63
N GLU A 72 11.96 -14.43 26.75
CA GLU A 72 12.16 -15.60 25.88
C GLU A 72 11.80 -15.28 24.43
N MET A 73 10.69 -14.58 24.21
CA MET A 73 10.26 -14.13 22.88
C MET A 73 11.34 -13.26 22.23
N VAL A 74 11.85 -12.26 22.95
CA VAL A 74 12.86 -11.32 22.44
C VAL A 74 14.14 -12.04 22.06
N LYS A 75 14.59 -12.97 22.92
CA LYS A 75 15.77 -13.82 22.64
C LYS A 75 15.52 -14.72 21.43
N GLY A 76 14.34 -15.30 21.30
CA GLY A 76 13.93 -16.12 20.15
C GLY A 76 13.93 -15.34 18.83
N ILE A 77 13.49 -14.08 18.83
CA ILE A 77 13.58 -13.21 17.64
C ILE A 77 15.04 -12.93 17.28
N ALA A 78 15.88 -12.60 18.26
CA ALA A 78 17.32 -12.39 18.03
C ALA A 78 17.98 -13.64 17.43
N ASP A 79 17.62 -14.83 17.89
CA ASP A 79 18.11 -16.09 17.33
C ASP A 79 17.60 -16.33 15.91
N LEU A 80 16.34 -16.02 15.62
CA LEU A 80 15.76 -16.13 14.28
C LEU A 80 16.41 -15.17 13.27
N PHE A 81 16.85 -13.98 13.70
CA PHE A 81 17.59 -13.07 12.83
C PHE A 81 18.85 -13.72 12.25
N LEU A 82 19.55 -14.52 13.05
CA LEU A 82 20.73 -15.26 12.60
C LEU A 82 20.32 -16.52 11.82
N ALA A 83 19.42 -17.33 12.38
CA ALA A 83 19.04 -18.62 11.81
C ALA A 83 18.35 -18.51 10.44
N LYS A 84 17.66 -17.40 10.18
CA LYS A 84 16.95 -17.12 8.92
C LYS A 84 17.69 -16.14 8.01
N GLY A 85 18.91 -15.74 8.36
CA GLY A 85 19.75 -14.86 7.54
C GLY A 85 19.26 -13.41 7.44
N LEU A 86 18.34 -12.98 8.31
CA LEU A 86 17.85 -11.59 8.34
C LEU A 86 18.94 -10.62 8.81
N LYS A 87 19.81 -11.05 9.74
CA LYS A 87 20.98 -10.25 10.11
C LYS A 87 21.87 -9.96 8.90
N ASP A 88 22.11 -10.97 8.06
CA ASP A 88 22.91 -10.85 6.83
C ASP A 88 22.17 -10.10 5.72
N ALA A 89 20.86 -9.90 5.84
CA ALA A 89 20.07 -9.04 4.99
C ALA A 89 20.09 -7.58 5.45
N GLY A 90 20.41 -7.31 6.73
CA GLY A 90 20.60 -5.95 7.27
C GLY A 90 19.85 -5.67 8.58
N TYR A 91 18.96 -6.56 9.01
CA TYR A 91 18.17 -6.39 10.23
C TYR A 91 19.06 -6.51 11.46
N GLN A 92 19.18 -5.42 12.22
CA GLN A 92 20.12 -5.34 13.33
C GLN A 92 19.48 -4.92 14.66
N TYR A 93 18.33 -4.24 14.64
CA TYR A 93 17.67 -3.76 15.86
C TYR A 93 16.59 -4.75 16.32
N VAL A 94 16.63 -5.16 17.60
CA VAL A 94 15.56 -5.92 18.26
C VAL A 94 14.92 -4.98 19.29
N ASN A 95 13.81 -4.35 18.90
CA ASN A 95 13.18 -3.30 19.69
C ASN A 95 12.03 -3.87 20.52
N LEU A 96 11.97 -3.47 21.79
CA LEU A 96 10.78 -3.60 22.62
C LEU A 96 9.87 -2.40 22.42
N ASP A 97 8.57 -2.66 22.44
CA ASP A 97 7.51 -1.65 22.51
C ASP A 97 6.93 -1.53 23.93
N ASP A 98 5.73 -0.97 24.08
CA ASP A 98 5.07 -0.73 25.38
C ASP A 98 4.91 -2.01 26.24
N CYS A 99 4.56 -1.83 27.51
CA CYS A 99 4.27 -2.92 28.47
C CYS A 99 5.46 -3.75 28.97
N TRP A 100 6.69 -3.26 28.82
CA TRP A 100 7.90 -3.95 29.34
C TRP A 100 8.19 -3.66 30.82
N ALA A 101 7.68 -2.56 31.36
CA ALA A 101 7.93 -2.08 32.72
C ALA A 101 6.73 -2.36 33.66
N LEU A 102 6.92 -2.19 34.96
CA LEU A 102 5.83 -2.06 35.92
C LEU A 102 5.12 -0.68 35.77
N PRO A 103 3.83 -0.56 36.14
CA PRO A 103 3.08 0.70 36.06
C PRO A 103 3.60 1.84 36.95
N THR A 104 4.49 1.51 37.90
CA THR A 104 5.08 2.44 38.86
C THR A 104 6.59 2.37 38.85
N ARG A 105 7.23 3.54 38.94
CA ARG A 105 8.66 3.67 39.22
C ARG A 105 8.98 3.18 40.63
N ASP A 106 10.24 2.83 40.89
CA ASP A 106 10.69 2.51 42.24
C ASP A 106 10.80 3.75 43.14
N GLY A 107 11.19 3.55 44.41
CA GLY A 107 11.37 4.63 45.38
C GLY A 107 12.45 5.67 45.01
N ASN A 108 13.32 5.37 44.04
CA ASN A 108 14.32 6.29 43.50
C ASN A 108 13.86 6.96 42.20
N GLY A 109 12.61 6.75 41.79
CA GLY A 109 12.05 7.28 40.54
C GLY A 109 12.56 6.56 39.27
N LYS A 110 13.13 5.37 39.39
CA LYS A 110 13.65 4.58 38.26
C LYS A 110 12.58 3.69 37.65
N LEU A 111 12.69 3.43 36.34
CA LEU A 111 11.85 2.45 35.65
C LEU A 111 12.21 1.05 36.15
N VAL A 112 11.19 0.21 36.36
CA VAL A 112 11.35 -1.16 36.84
C VAL A 112 10.85 -2.12 35.77
N PRO A 113 11.71 -2.96 35.16
CA PRO A 113 11.25 -4.01 34.25
C PRO A 113 10.25 -4.94 34.95
N ASP A 114 9.20 -5.37 34.24
CA ASP A 114 8.24 -6.34 34.80
C ASP A 114 8.98 -7.66 35.12
N PRO A 115 9.05 -8.10 36.39
CA PRO A 115 9.82 -9.27 36.78
C PRO A 115 9.21 -10.60 36.31
N GLN A 116 7.94 -10.62 35.90
CA GLN A 116 7.33 -11.80 35.28
C GLN A 116 7.74 -11.93 33.82
N ARG A 117 7.81 -10.82 33.09
CA ARG A 117 8.19 -10.79 31.66
C ARG A 117 9.69 -10.82 31.46
N PHE A 118 10.42 -10.10 32.31
CA PHE A 118 11.86 -9.88 32.24
C PHE A 118 12.50 -10.22 33.59
N PRO A 119 12.49 -11.50 34.00
CA PRO A 119 12.99 -11.93 35.32
C PRO A 119 14.47 -11.60 35.55
N HIS A 120 15.25 -11.42 34.48
CA HIS A 120 16.67 -11.04 34.56
C HIS A 120 16.91 -9.56 34.28
N GLY A 121 15.85 -8.77 34.09
CA GLY A 121 15.89 -7.35 33.76
C GLY A 121 16.33 -7.05 32.32
N ILE A 122 16.11 -5.81 31.89
CA ILE A 122 16.37 -5.38 30.51
C ILE A 122 17.84 -5.48 30.12
N LYS A 123 18.77 -5.18 31.03
CA LYS A 123 20.20 -5.27 30.74
C LYS A 123 20.61 -6.68 30.29
N ALA A 124 20.09 -7.72 30.94
CA ALA A 124 20.41 -9.11 30.57
C ALA A 124 19.89 -9.47 29.16
N VAL A 125 18.75 -8.89 28.75
CA VAL A 125 18.21 -9.06 27.40
C VAL A 125 19.07 -8.31 26.38
N ALA A 126 19.43 -7.06 26.67
CA ALA A 126 20.31 -6.27 25.82
C ALA A 126 21.68 -6.96 25.63
N ASP A 127 22.30 -7.43 26.71
CA ASP A 127 23.56 -8.18 26.67
C ASP A 127 23.42 -9.46 25.80
N TYR A 128 22.30 -10.18 25.87
CA TYR A 128 22.04 -11.34 25.01
C TYR A 128 21.97 -10.94 23.53
N VAL A 129 21.22 -9.89 23.21
CA VAL A 129 21.08 -9.37 21.84
C VAL A 129 22.44 -8.90 21.30
N HIS A 130 23.24 -8.20 22.12
CA HIS A 130 24.59 -7.78 21.76
C HIS A 130 25.54 -8.97 21.54
N ALA A 131 25.43 -10.03 22.32
CA ALA A 131 26.24 -11.25 22.14
C ALA A 131 25.98 -11.94 20.78
N LYS A 132 24.82 -11.68 20.15
CA LYS A 132 24.50 -12.13 18.78
C LYS A 132 25.00 -11.16 17.70
N GLY A 133 25.64 -10.07 18.09
CA GLY A 133 26.08 -8.98 17.22
C GLY A 133 24.90 -8.19 16.65
N LEU A 134 23.79 -8.11 17.39
CA LEU A 134 22.64 -7.27 17.10
C LEU A 134 22.62 -6.08 18.06
N LYS A 135 21.64 -5.19 17.91
CA LYS A 135 21.40 -3.99 18.71
C LYS A 135 20.04 -4.08 19.37
N PHE A 136 19.91 -3.47 20.54
CA PHE A 136 18.70 -3.56 21.35
C PHE A 136 17.98 -2.21 21.44
N GLY A 137 16.65 -2.22 21.28
CA GLY A 137 15.83 -1.02 21.39
C GLY A 137 14.79 -1.10 22.49
N ILE A 138 14.39 0.07 22.99
CA ILE A 138 13.37 0.21 24.03
C ILE A 138 12.36 1.31 23.67
N TYR A 139 11.26 1.33 24.41
CA TYR A 139 10.15 2.25 24.23
C TYR A 139 9.80 3.00 25.51
N THR A 140 9.42 4.27 25.38
CA THR A 140 8.61 5.01 26.36
C THR A 140 7.92 6.19 25.65
N SER A 141 7.25 7.08 26.38
CA SER A 141 6.51 8.22 25.82
C SER A 141 7.07 9.57 26.27
N ALA A 142 7.01 10.58 25.40
CA ALA A 142 7.13 12.01 25.69
C ALA A 142 5.90 12.55 26.45
N GLY A 143 5.48 11.84 27.49
CA GLY A 143 4.35 12.16 28.34
C GLY A 143 4.53 11.55 29.73
N THR A 144 3.54 11.73 30.60
CA THR A 144 3.59 11.20 31.98
C THR A 144 3.38 9.69 32.03
N LYS A 145 2.69 9.14 31.03
CA LYS A 145 2.38 7.72 30.85
C LYS A 145 2.52 7.30 29.39
N THR A 146 2.79 6.03 29.15
CA THR A 146 2.75 5.45 27.79
C THR A 146 1.31 5.35 27.27
N CYS A 147 1.13 4.91 26.02
CA CYS A 147 -0.19 4.89 25.39
C CYS A 147 -1.13 3.83 25.97
N ASN A 148 -0.61 2.72 26.50
CA ASN A 148 -1.46 1.68 27.05
C ASN A 148 -2.24 2.17 28.29
N SER A 149 -3.52 1.79 28.36
CA SER A 149 -4.43 2.19 29.45
C SER A 149 -4.05 1.65 30.82
N ALA A 150 -3.20 0.62 30.90
CA ALA A 150 -2.60 0.16 32.17
C ALA A 150 -1.66 1.20 32.80
N GLY A 151 -1.22 2.21 32.03
CA GLY A 151 -0.54 3.40 32.54
C GLY A 151 0.90 3.15 32.98
N PHE A 152 1.76 2.68 32.07
CA PHE A 152 3.20 2.57 32.34
C PHE A 152 3.88 3.94 32.38
N PRO A 153 4.94 4.14 33.17
CA PRO A 153 5.58 5.45 33.29
C PRO A 153 6.14 5.97 31.96
N GLY A 154 5.75 7.19 31.59
CA GLY A 154 6.38 7.94 30.51
C GLY A 154 7.59 8.74 30.99
N GLY A 155 8.34 9.32 30.05
CA GLY A 155 9.60 10.00 30.31
C GLY A 155 9.49 11.50 30.59
N LEU A 156 8.30 12.13 30.48
CA LEU A 156 8.15 13.57 30.69
C LEU A 156 8.54 13.97 32.12
N GLY A 157 9.54 14.85 32.26
CA GLY A 157 10.11 15.25 33.55
C GLY A 157 11.12 14.27 34.15
N HIS A 158 11.35 13.12 33.51
CA HIS A 158 12.30 12.08 33.92
C HIS A 158 13.39 11.82 32.88
N GLU A 159 13.49 12.66 31.83
CA GLU A 159 14.25 12.39 30.61
C GLU A 159 15.72 12.08 30.90
N ARG A 160 16.38 12.88 31.76
CA ARG A 160 17.78 12.65 32.15
C ARG A 160 17.98 11.34 32.90
N SER A 161 17.08 11.02 33.81
CA SER A 161 17.17 9.80 34.62
C SER A 161 16.95 8.55 33.76
N ASP A 162 15.96 8.60 32.87
CA ASP A 162 15.57 7.49 32.01
C ASP A 162 16.60 7.27 30.91
N ALA A 163 17.08 8.34 30.26
CA ALA A 163 18.15 8.25 29.27
C ALA A 163 19.41 7.60 29.87
N GLN A 164 19.83 8.01 31.07
CA GLN A 164 20.96 7.38 31.74
C GLN A 164 20.69 5.90 32.05
N GLN A 165 19.49 5.57 32.53
CA GLN A 165 19.13 4.18 32.79
C GLN A 165 19.15 3.31 31.53
N PHE A 166 18.65 3.83 30.40
CA PHE A 166 18.74 3.15 29.10
C PHE A 166 20.20 2.96 28.67
N ALA A 167 21.06 3.96 28.86
CA ALA A 167 22.48 3.84 28.58
C ALA A 167 23.17 2.79 29.46
N ASP A 168 22.85 2.75 30.76
CA ASP A 168 23.37 1.77 31.72
C ASP A 168 22.94 0.34 31.37
N TRP A 169 21.75 0.17 30.79
CA TRP A 169 21.26 -1.12 30.29
C TRP A 169 21.81 -1.51 28.92
N GLY A 170 22.51 -0.62 28.23
CA GLY A 170 23.06 -0.91 26.90
C GLY A 170 22.06 -0.72 25.76
N VAL A 171 21.01 0.08 25.91
CA VAL A 171 20.06 0.37 24.83
C VAL A 171 20.75 1.11 23.68
N ASP A 172 20.44 0.75 22.43
CA ASP A 172 20.99 1.33 21.20
C ASP A 172 19.95 2.10 20.38
N TYR A 173 18.67 1.97 20.73
CA TYR A 173 17.54 2.57 20.02
C TYR A 173 16.43 2.94 21.01
N LEU A 174 15.86 4.14 20.88
CA LEU A 174 14.69 4.58 21.63
C LEU A 174 13.55 4.95 20.67
N LYS A 175 12.41 4.25 20.76
CA LYS A 175 11.11 4.75 20.27
C LYS A 175 10.49 5.62 21.37
N TYR A 176 10.13 6.86 21.02
CA TYR A 176 9.63 7.85 21.99
C TYR A 176 8.29 8.41 21.53
N ASP A 177 7.24 7.94 22.18
CA ASP A 177 5.83 8.20 21.86
C ASP A 177 5.34 9.60 22.27
N ASN A 178 4.06 9.90 22.04
CA ASN A 178 3.45 11.20 22.27
C ASN A 178 2.22 11.19 23.19
N CYS A 179 1.76 10.01 23.65
CA CYS A 179 0.63 9.89 24.57
C CYS A 179 0.90 10.56 25.93
N ASN A 180 -0.17 11.10 26.55
CA ASN A 180 -0.13 11.74 27.88
C ASN A 180 0.87 12.92 27.98
N ASN A 181 1.05 13.68 26.89
CA ASN A 181 2.02 14.78 26.79
C ASN A 181 1.69 16.05 27.62
N GLN A 182 0.54 16.08 28.30
CA GLN A 182 0.09 17.18 29.16
C GLN A 182 -0.07 18.54 28.44
N GLY A 183 -0.19 18.55 27.10
CA GLY A 183 -0.25 19.78 26.31
C GLY A 183 1.08 20.55 26.26
N VAL A 184 2.19 19.93 26.70
CA VAL A 184 3.52 20.54 26.59
C VAL A 184 3.97 20.50 25.13
N ASP A 185 4.60 21.59 24.66
CA ASP A 185 5.09 21.73 23.28
C ASP A 185 5.92 20.52 22.82
N ALA A 186 5.62 19.99 21.63
CA ALA A 186 6.28 18.82 21.09
C ALA A 186 7.78 19.04 20.89
N LYS A 187 8.17 20.17 20.29
CA LYS A 187 9.57 20.47 20.01
C LYS A 187 10.37 20.55 21.32
N GLN A 188 9.81 21.13 22.37
CA GLN A 188 10.40 21.17 23.69
C GLN A 188 10.61 19.77 24.27
N ARG A 189 9.58 18.92 24.29
CA ARG A 189 9.65 17.57 24.87
C ARG A 189 10.69 16.70 24.16
N TYR A 190 10.63 16.65 22.83
CA TYR A 190 11.56 15.85 22.03
C TYR A 190 13.01 16.36 22.12
N ARG A 191 13.24 17.69 22.16
CA ARG A 191 14.59 18.25 22.40
C ARG A 191 15.13 17.93 23.79
N THR A 192 14.26 17.93 24.80
CA THR A 192 14.65 17.60 26.18
C THR A 192 15.19 16.17 26.28
N MET A 193 14.49 15.20 25.66
CA MET A 193 14.97 13.82 25.61
C MET A 193 16.20 13.65 24.71
N ARG A 194 16.29 14.32 23.55
CA ARG A 194 17.54 14.35 22.76
C ARG A 194 18.74 14.78 23.61
N ASP A 195 18.62 15.88 24.34
CA ASP A 195 19.73 16.42 25.14
C ASP A 195 20.09 15.47 26.29
N ALA A 196 19.08 14.81 26.87
CA ALA A 196 19.30 13.75 27.87
C ALA A 196 20.05 12.55 27.28
N LEU A 197 19.63 12.02 26.13
CA LEU A 197 20.32 10.93 25.43
C LEU A 197 21.78 11.30 25.10
N LYS A 198 22.00 12.49 24.55
CA LYS A 198 23.34 13.00 24.23
C LYS A 198 24.22 13.09 25.48
N ALA A 199 23.67 13.51 26.62
CA ALA A 199 24.42 13.64 27.87
C ALA A 199 24.91 12.30 28.44
N THR A 200 24.30 11.17 28.06
CA THR A 200 24.76 9.84 28.49
C THR A 200 26.09 9.43 27.88
N GLY A 201 26.46 10.02 26.73
CA GLY A 201 27.62 9.62 25.93
C GLY A 201 27.47 8.30 25.18
N ARG A 202 26.35 7.57 25.34
CA ARG A 202 26.05 6.36 24.58
C ARG A 202 25.37 6.72 23.25
N PRO A 203 25.80 6.18 22.10
CA PRO A 203 25.08 6.36 20.85
C PRO A 203 23.74 5.60 20.87
N ILE A 204 22.63 6.33 20.82
CA ILE A 204 21.27 5.77 20.81
C ILE A 204 20.51 6.38 19.62
N VAL A 205 20.02 5.53 18.72
CA VAL A 205 19.13 5.96 17.63
C VAL A 205 17.83 6.46 18.24
N TYR A 206 17.44 7.69 17.89
CA TYR A 206 16.30 8.36 18.49
C TYR A 206 15.14 8.46 17.49
N SER A 207 14.09 7.67 17.74
CA SER A 207 12.90 7.52 16.89
C SER A 207 11.73 8.27 17.51
N ILE A 208 11.32 9.36 16.87
CA ILE A 208 10.23 10.24 17.30
C ILE A 208 8.90 9.62 16.85
N CYS A 209 7.95 9.45 17.77
CA CYS A 209 6.65 8.85 17.50
C CYS A 209 5.53 9.80 17.92
N GLU A 210 5.37 10.89 17.16
CA GLU A 210 4.29 11.89 17.34
C GLU A 210 3.28 11.93 16.19
N TRP A 211 3.26 10.86 15.39
CA TRP A 211 2.24 10.59 14.38
C TRP A 211 2.06 11.66 13.28
N GLY A 212 3.02 12.56 13.13
CA GLY A 212 2.97 13.66 12.16
C GLY A 212 2.17 14.89 12.64
N GLU A 213 1.61 14.87 13.86
CA GLU A 213 0.74 15.91 14.40
C GLU A 213 1.33 17.32 14.31
N ASN A 214 2.64 17.46 14.54
CA ASN A 214 3.33 18.76 14.53
C ASN A 214 4.30 18.89 13.37
N LYS A 215 4.08 18.15 12.26
CA LYS A 215 4.89 18.17 11.04
C LYS A 215 6.38 17.96 11.33
N PRO A 216 6.77 16.82 11.93
CA PRO A 216 8.13 16.57 12.41
C PRO A 216 9.17 16.64 11.29
N TRP A 217 8.79 16.38 10.04
CA TRP A 217 9.67 16.57 8.89
C TRP A 217 10.20 18.01 8.73
N GLU A 218 9.55 19.03 9.29
CA GLU A 218 10.00 20.43 9.24
C GLU A 218 11.00 20.81 10.34
N TRP A 219 11.12 20.03 11.41
CA TRP A 219 11.89 20.43 12.60
C TRP A 219 12.67 19.32 13.30
N ALA A 220 12.38 18.05 13.07
CA ALA A 220 12.92 16.95 13.85
C ALA A 220 14.32 16.48 13.38
N SER A 221 14.82 16.98 12.25
CA SER A 221 16.13 16.61 11.70
C SER A 221 17.33 17.04 12.55
N ASP A 222 17.15 18.05 13.42
CA ASP A 222 18.12 18.44 14.45
C ASP A 222 17.81 17.83 15.84
N VAL A 223 16.79 16.97 15.91
CA VAL A 223 16.30 16.38 17.14
C VAL A 223 16.51 14.87 17.19
N GLY A 224 15.95 14.14 16.22
CA GLY A 224 15.97 12.69 16.13
C GLY A 224 16.50 12.20 14.79
N HIS A 225 16.55 10.88 14.67
CA HIS A 225 17.09 10.19 13.50
C HIS A 225 16.01 9.73 12.52
N LEU A 226 14.78 9.69 12.99
CA LEU A 226 13.59 9.34 12.25
C LEU A 226 12.35 9.81 13.02
N TRP A 227 11.25 10.01 12.30
CA TRP A 227 9.99 10.47 12.88
C TRP A 227 8.79 9.84 12.18
N ARG A 228 7.84 9.34 12.98
CA ARG A 228 6.54 8.88 12.50
C ARG A 228 5.82 10.02 11.79
N THR A 229 5.31 9.75 10.59
CA THR A 229 4.66 10.76 9.73
C THR A 229 3.13 10.69 9.73
N THR A 230 2.57 9.61 10.27
CA THR A 230 1.13 9.30 10.28
C THR A 230 0.72 8.64 11.59
N GLY A 231 -0.59 8.47 11.79
CA GLY A 231 -1.14 7.49 12.73
C GLY A 231 -0.64 6.06 12.46
N ASP A 232 -1.01 5.14 13.35
CA ASP A 232 -0.53 3.75 13.32
C ASP A 232 -1.05 3.00 12.09
N ILE A 233 -0.18 2.16 11.52
CA ILE A 233 -0.59 1.19 10.50
C ILE A 233 -1.42 0.07 11.13
N SER A 234 -2.33 -0.50 10.34
CA SER A 234 -2.95 -1.79 10.61
C SER A 234 -2.64 -2.77 9.48
N ASP A 235 -2.73 -4.06 9.78
CA ASP A 235 -2.56 -5.15 8.81
C ASP A 235 -3.75 -5.26 7.84
N SER A 236 -3.91 -4.23 7.02
CA SER A 236 -4.93 -4.10 5.99
C SER A 236 -4.38 -3.32 4.80
N TRP A 237 -4.88 -3.65 3.60
CA TRP A 237 -4.46 -2.98 2.37
C TRP A 237 -4.75 -1.48 2.37
N SER A 238 -5.93 -1.07 2.85
CA SER A 238 -6.35 0.34 2.92
C SER A 238 -5.45 1.16 3.83
N SER A 239 -5.18 0.69 5.05
CA SER A 239 -4.29 1.39 5.98
C SER A 239 -2.87 1.55 5.40
N MET A 240 -2.30 0.48 4.86
CA MET A 240 -0.97 0.52 4.23
C MET A 240 -0.90 1.54 3.10
N LEU A 241 -1.92 1.56 2.25
CA LEU A 241 -2.02 2.45 1.10
C LEU A 241 -2.17 3.92 1.51
N ASP A 242 -3.02 4.21 2.49
CA ASP A 242 -3.25 5.57 2.98
C ASP A 242 -1.99 6.15 3.63
N ILE A 243 -1.28 5.34 4.41
CA ILE A 243 0.00 5.72 5.01
C ILE A 243 1.05 5.97 3.93
N ALA A 244 1.17 5.09 2.93
CA ALA A 244 2.10 5.30 1.83
C ALA A 244 1.81 6.61 1.08
N LYS A 245 0.54 6.91 0.79
CA LYS A 245 0.11 8.14 0.11
C LYS A 245 0.41 9.40 0.91
N GLN A 246 0.25 9.36 2.24
CA GLN A 246 0.59 10.48 3.12
C GLN A 246 2.10 10.71 3.22
N ASN A 247 2.90 9.64 3.21
CA ASN A 247 4.35 9.72 3.35
C ASN A 247 5.10 10.07 2.05
N LEU A 248 4.58 9.66 0.89
CA LEU A 248 5.22 9.88 -0.42
C LEU A 248 5.58 11.36 -0.71
N PRO A 249 4.71 12.35 -0.45
CA PRO A 249 5.03 13.77 -0.63
C PRO A 249 6.17 14.30 0.25
N LEU A 250 6.54 13.58 1.32
CA LEU A 250 7.56 14.01 2.28
C LEU A 250 8.99 13.70 1.84
N ALA A 251 9.18 13.17 0.64
CA ALA A 251 10.49 12.85 0.06
C ALA A 251 11.59 13.94 0.19
N PRO A 252 11.29 15.26 0.09
CA PRO A 252 12.30 16.31 0.25
C PRO A 252 12.93 16.37 1.65
N TYR A 253 12.28 15.81 2.67
CA TYR A 253 12.69 15.91 4.07
C TYR A 253 13.49 14.70 4.58
N ALA A 254 13.54 13.60 3.82
CA ALA A 254 14.28 12.40 4.19
C ALA A 254 15.70 12.40 3.59
N GLY A 255 16.65 11.88 4.36
CA GLY A 255 18.03 11.72 3.94
C GLY A 255 18.87 11.00 4.99
N PRO A 256 20.16 10.75 4.70
CA PRO A 256 21.06 10.11 5.65
C PRO A 256 20.99 10.75 7.04
N GLY A 257 20.72 9.94 8.08
CA GLY A 257 20.61 10.37 9.48
C GLY A 257 19.27 10.96 9.90
N HIS A 258 18.27 11.05 9.02
CA HIS A 258 16.97 11.66 9.31
C HIS A 258 15.90 11.16 8.33
N TRP A 259 15.03 10.25 8.79
CA TRP A 259 14.11 9.50 7.94
C TRP A 259 12.64 9.76 8.26
N ASN A 260 11.82 9.84 7.22
CA ASN A 260 10.38 9.72 7.41
C ASN A 260 10.03 8.27 7.75
N ASP A 261 9.24 8.08 8.81
CA ASP A 261 8.81 6.77 9.30
C ASP A 261 7.30 6.57 9.04
N PRO A 262 6.92 5.86 7.96
CA PRO A 262 5.55 5.44 7.69
C PRO A 262 5.12 4.23 8.55
N ASP A 263 5.74 4.00 9.71
CA ASP A 263 5.44 2.92 10.64
C ASP A 263 5.97 1.54 10.24
N MET A 264 5.80 0.57 11.15
CA MET A 264 6.33 -0.79 11.08
C MET A 264 5.76 -1.61 9.90
N LEU A 265 6.48 -2.65 9.52
CA LEU A 265 6.07 -3.59 8.47
C LEU A 265 5.04 -4.59 9.01
N GLU A 266 3.91 -4.71 8.31
CA GLU A 266 2.86 -5.71 8.60
C GLU A 266 3.08 -7.07 7.92
N VAL A 267 4.19 -7.21 7.19
CA VAL A 267 4.53 -8.41 6.41
C VAL A 267 4.45 -9.69 7.26
N GLY A 268 3.45 -10.53 6.96
CA GLY A 268 3.24 -11.84 7.59
C GLY A 268 2.28 -11.86 8.79
N ASN A 269 1.51 -10.79 9.04
CA ASN A 269 0.54 -10.75 10.14
C ASN A 269 -0.84 -11.37 9.82
N GLY A 270 -1.14 -11.61 8.54
CA GLY A 270 -2.26 -12.42 8.05
C GLY A 270 -3.46 -11.66 7.46
N GLY A 271 -3.50 -10.34 7.56
CA GLY A 271 -4.56 -9.46 7.08
C GLY A 271 -4.39 -8.99 5.62
N MET A 272 -3.24 -9.24 5.01
CA MET A 272 -2.98 -9.00 3.58
C MET A 272 -2.48 -10.27 2.88
N THR A 273 -2.62 -10.29 1.56
CA THR A 273 -2.06 -11.32 0.68
C THR A 273 -0.55 -11.15 0.50
N ASP A 274 0.16 -12.20 0.07
CA ASP A 274 1.60 -12.10 -0.24
C ASP A 274 1.91 -11.06 -1.33
N THR A 275 0.97 -10.82 -2.26
CA THR A 275 1.12 -9.79 -3.30
C THR A 275 1.08 -8.40 -2.69
N GLU A 276 0.15 -8.16 -1.78
CA GLU A 276 0.02 -6.91 -1.03
C GLU A 276 1.22 -6.70 -0.10
N TYR A 277 1.69 -7.73 0.60
CA TYR A 277 2.91 -7.65 1.42
C TYR A 277 4.17 -7.36 0.61
N ARG A 278 4.31 -7.94 -0.60
CA ARG A 278 5.41 -7.58 -1.52
C ARG A 278 5.32 -6.13 -1.96
N SER A 279 4.11 -5.60 -2.21
CA SER A 279 3.89 -4.19 -2.51
C SER A 279 4.26 -3.30 -1.32
N HIS A 280 3.76 -3.60 -0.13
CA HIS A 280 4.07 -2.90 1.11
C HIS A 280 5.59 -2.81 1.35
N PHE A 281 6.29 -3.95 1.32
CA PHE A 281 7.75 -3.99 1.49
C PHE A 281 8.49 -3.17 0.43
N SER A 282 8.04 -3.27 -0.83
CA SER A 282 8.62 -2.50 -1.95
C SER A 282 8.44 -1.00 -1.78
N LEU A 283 7.25 -0.57 -1.37
CA LEU A 283 6.93 0.85 -1.17
C LEU A 283 7.75 1.44 -0.02
N TRP A 284 7.87 0.73 1.11
CA TRP A 284 8.70 1.17 2.24
C TRP A 284 10.18 1.31 1.82
N ALA A 285 10.72 0.32 1.13
CA ALA A 285 12.11 0.38 0.65
C ALA A 285 12.34 1.50 -0.40
N MET A 286 11.38 1.72 -1.30
CA MET A 286 11.40 2.86 -2.22
C MET A 286 11.32 4.18 -1.47
N MET A 287 10.60 4.24 -0.35
CA MET A 287 10.49 5.44 0.46
C MET A 287 11.73 5.72 1.34
N SER A 288 12.71 4.82 1.40
CA SER A 288 13.78 4.87 2.41
C SER A 288 13.22 4.89 3.84
N ALA A 289 12.16 4.11 4.07
CA ALA A 289 11.51 4.00 5.37
C ALA A 289 12.31 3.06 6.30
N PRO A 290 12.21 3.21 7.63
CA PRO A 290 12.67 2.18 8.54
C PRO A 290 12.01 0.83 8.20
N LEU A 291 12.79 -0.23 8.06
CA LEU A 291 12.28 -1.58 7.81
C LEU A 291 12.23 -2.35 9.14
N LEU A 292 11.23 -2.02 9.96
CA LEU A 292 11.00 -2.68 11.25
C LEU A 292 9.94 -3.76 11.10
N ILE A 293 10.32 -5.04 11.20
CA ILE A 293 9.42 -6.19 11.16
C ILE A 293 8.45 -6.12 12.34
N GLY A 294 7.14 -6.11 12.06
CA GLY A 294 6.08 -6.15 13.08
C GLY A 294 5.54 -7.56 13.38
N SER A 295 5.85 -8.55 12.54
CA SER A 295 5.28 -9.91 12.66
C SER A 295 6.02 -10.85 13.60
N ASP A 296 5.29 -11.81 14.19
CA ASP A 296 5.88 -12.84 15.05
C ASP A 296 6.65 -13.87 14.20
N LEU A 297 7.95 -13.65 14.04
CA LEU A 297 8.82 -14.51 13.23
C LEU A 297 8.87 -15.97 13.69
N ARG A 298 8.43 -16.28 14.92
CA ARG A 298 8.32 -17.68 15.40
C ARG A 298 7.20 -18.45 14.70
N LYS A 299 6.26 -17.72 14.08
CA LYS A 299 5.08 -18.23 13.35
C LYS A 299 5.10 -17.89 11.87
N ALA A 300 6.11 -17.15 11.40
CA ALA A 300 6.21 -16.69 10.02
C ALA A 300 6.34 -17.83 9.01
N THR A 301 5.70 -17.66 7.86
CA THR A 301 5.75 -18.60 6.72
C THR A 301 7.06 -18.46 5.93
N PRO A 302 7.44 -19.47 5.11
CA PRO A 302 8.53 -19.33 4.16
C PRO A 302 8.39 -18.09 3.27
N GLU A 303 7.19 -17.80 2.78
CA GLU A 303 6.86 -16.66 1.92
C GLU A 303 7.13 -15.33 2.64
N THR A 304 6.80 -15.24 3.93
CA THR A 304 7.13 -14.08 4.78
C THR A 304 8.65 -13.86 4.82
N PHE A 305 9.43 -14.92 5.01
CA PHE A 305 10.90 -14.81 5.00
C PHE A 305 11.45 -14.47 3.61
N GLU A 306 10.86 -14.95 2.51
CA GLU A 306 11.26 -14.57 1.15
C GLU A 306 11.10 -13.05 0.92
N ILE A 307 9.99 -12.47 1.40
CA ILE A 307 9.75 -11.03 1.30
C ILE A 307 10.78 -10.26 2.13
N LEU A 308 10.88 -10.59 3.42
CA LEU A 308 11.73 -9.88 4.37
C LEU A 308 13.23 -10.04 4.06
N SER A 309 13.67 -11.12 3.41
CA SER A 309 15.08 -11.35 3.11
C SER A 309 15.53 -10.92 1.71
N ASN A 310 14.65 -10.26 0.93
CA ASN A 310 14.98 -9.84 -0.43
C ASN A 310 16.06 -8.73 -0.44
N LYS A 311 17.33 -9.15 -0.60
CA LYS A 311 18.50 -8.26 -0.61
C LYS A 311 18.51 -7.26 -1.77
N ASP A 312 17.86 -7.56 -2.89
CA ASP A 312 17.78 -6.64 -4.02
C ASP A 312 16.88 -5.43 -3.71
N VAL A 313 15.74 -5.67 -3.05
CA VAL A 313 14.81 -4.61 -2.61
C VAL A 313 15.40 -3.85 -1.42
N ILE A 314 15.98 -4.55 -0.44
CA ILE A 314 16.67 -3.91 0.70
C ILE A 314 17.81 -3.00 0.24
N ALA A 315 18.55 -3.37 -0.82
CA ALA A 315 19.62 -2.53 -1.34
C ALA A 315 19.12 -1.18 -1.89
N LEU A 316 17.83 -1.06 -2.23
CA LEU A 316 17.24 0.24 -2.56
C LEU A 316 17.05 1.09 -1.31
N ASP A 317 16.48 0.50 -0.26
CA ASP A 317 16.28 1.15 1.03
C ASP A 317 17.61 1.66 1.62
N GLN A 318 18.61 0.78 1.58
CA GLN A 318 19.95 1.00 2.14
C GLN A 318 20.92 1.67 1.16
N ASP A 319 20.45 2.25 0.05
CA ASP A 319 21.30 2.98 -0.89
C ASP A 319 21.95 4.20 -0.20
N ALA A 320 23.27 4.35 -0.39
CA ALA A 320 24.06 5.35 0.33
C ALA A 320 23.72 6.81 -0.03
N LEU A 321 23.03 7.05 -1.16
CA LEU A 321 22.51 8.39 -1.48
C LEU A 321 21.36 8.77 -0.55
N GLY A 322 20.65 7.78 0.00
CA GLY A 322 19.60 7.97 1.00
C GLY A 322 18.41 8.78 0.49
N LYS A 323 18.11 8.74 -0.81
CA LYS A 323 16.98 9.47 -1.38
C LYS A 323 15.70 8.65 -1.30
N GLN A 324 14.66 9.23 -0.71
CA GLN A 324 13.29 8.72 -0.83
C GLN A 324 12.82 8.82 -2.28
N ALA A 325 12.02 7.86 -2.75
CA ALA A 325 11.40 7.91 -4.07
C ALA A 325 10.41 9.07 -4.21
N THR A 326 10.31 9.62 -5.43
CA THR A 326 9.30 10.61 -5.80
C THR A 326 8.26 10.00 -6.73
N VAL A 327 7.02 10.48 -6.65
CA VAL A 327 5.95 10.11 -7.59
C VAL A 327 6.24 10.75 -8.95
N LEU A 328 6.53 9.93 -9.96
CA LEU A 328 6.65 10.39 -11.34
C LEU A 328 5.27 10.52 -12.00
N ARG A 329 4.36 9.60 -11.68
CA ARG A 329 3.01 9.56 -12.24
C ARG A 329 2.06 8.81 -11.31
N SER A 330 0.84 9.31 -11.17
CA SER A 330 -0.27 8.66 -10.48
C SER A 330 -1.58 8.94 -11.23
N ASP A 331 -2.21 7.91 -11.78
CA ASP A 331 -3.51 8.04 -12.46
C ASP A 331 -4.36 6.78 -12.32
N ALA A 332 -5.61 6.93 -11.87
CA ALA A 332 -6.58 5.85 -11.72
C ALA A 332 -6.02 4.60 -11.00
N GLY A 333 -5.36 4.81 -9.86
CA GLY A 333 -4.74 3.74 -9.07
C GLY A 333 -3.47 3.13 -9.67
N ARG A 334 -2.91 3.70 -10.75
CA ARG A 334 -1.61 3.29 -11.31
C ARG A 334 -0.55 4.30 -10.91
N TRP A 335 0.52 3.81 -10.31
CA TRP A 335 1.61 4.62 -9.78
C TRP A 335 2.93 4.25 -10.43
N THR A 336 3.73 5.26 -10.74
CA THR A 336 5.14 5.12 -11.10
C THR A 336 5.96 5.95 -10.12
N LEU A 337 6.78 5.26 -9.33
CA LEU A 337 7.70 5.86 -8.37
C LEU A 337 9.12 5.75 -8.90
N VAL A 338 9.92 6.80 -8.71
CA VAL A 338 11.33 6.82 -9.14
C VAL A 338 12.21 7.24 -7.98
N LYS A 339 13.27 6.48 -7.75
CA LYS A 339 14.31 6.76 -6.75
C LYS A 339 15.67 6.86 -7.43
N GLN A 340 16.38 7.95 -7.15
CA GLN A 340 17.77 8.10 -7.56
C GLN A 340 18.67 7.27 -6.65
N LEU A 341 19.64 6.56 -7.26
CA LEU A 341 20.60 5.72 -6.55
C LEU A 341 22.02 6.33 -6.61
N ALA A 342 22.87 5.97 -5.65
CA ALA A 342 24.22 6.50 -5.52
C ALA A 342 25.12 6.25 -6.75
N ASP A 343 24.89 5.15 -7.48
CA ASP A 343 25.63 4.80 -8.69
C ASP A 343 25.17 5.56 -9.95
N GLY A 344 24.22 6.48 -9.80
CA GLY A 344 23.60 7.22 -10.91
C GLY A 344 22.44 6.49 -11.58
N GLY A 345 22.17 5.24 -11.20
CA GLY A 345 21.01 4.47 -11.64
C GLY A 345 19.69 5.01 -11.09
N ARG A 346 18.59 4.36 -11.49
CA ARG A 346 17.24 4.63 -10.97
C ARG A 346 16.60 3.34 -10.50
N ALA A 347 15.95 3.37 -9.35
CA ALA A 347 14.92 2.40 -9.06
C ALA A 347 13.58 2.92 -9.57
N VAL A 348 12.80 2.06 -10.21
CA VAL A 348 11.48 2.37 -10.76
C VAL A 348 10.49 1.35 -10.22
N ALA A 349 9.51 1.81 -9.43
CA ALA A 349 8.41 0.99 -8.96
C ALA A 349 7.17 1.26 -9.82
N LEU A 350 6.60 0.20 -10.39
CA LEU A 350 5.32 0.21 -11.09
C LEU A 350 4.30 -0.42 -10.14
N PHE A 351 3.48 0.40 -9.51
CA PHE A 351 2.57 -0.01 -8.43
C PHE A 351 1.12 0.10 -8.88
N ASN A 352 0.37 -0.99 -8.68
CA ASN A 352 -1.03 -1.10 -9.03
C ASN A 352 -1.87 -1.15 -7.76
N GLU A 353 -2.56 -0.06 -7.46
CA GLU A 353 -3.51 0.03 -6.36
C GLU A 353 -4.84 -0.67 -6.65
N THR A 354 -5.16 -0.90 -7.93
CA THR A 354 -6.49 -1.36 -8.35
C THR A 354 -6.69 -2.86 -8.14
N GLY A 355 -7.95 -3.28 -8.04
CA GLY A 355 -8.36 -4.68 -7.91
C GLY A 355 -8.23 -5.52 -9.20
N GLN A 356 -7.60 -5.01 -10.26
CA GLN A 356 -7.43 -5.73 -11.54
C GLN A 356 -6.00 -5.57 -12.06
N PRO A 357 -5.47 -6.53 -12.83
CA PRO A 357 -4.15 -6.37 -13.45
C PRO A 357 -4.06 -5.10 -14.33
N GLN A 358 -3.05 -4.27 -14.12
CA GLN A 358 -2.83 -3.05 -14.88
C GLN A 358 -1.50 -3.09 -15.61
N ARG A 359 -1.50 -2.71 -16.89
CA ARG A 359 -0.25 -2.42 -17.60
C ARG A 359 0.23 -1.02 -17.23
N ILE A 360 1.36 -0.94 -16.52
CA ILE A 360 1.97 0.32 -16.10
C ILE A 360 3.29 0.49 -16.85
N ALA A 361 3.56 1.71 -17.32
CA ALA A 361 4.74 1.97 -18.14
C ALA A 361 5.29 3.37 -17.92
N THR A 362 6.61 3.47 -18.01
CA THR A 362 7.38 4.72 -18.10
C THR A 362 8.55 4.53 -19.07
N THR A 363 9.44 5.52 -19.14
CA THR A 363 10.67 5.44 -19.91
C THR A 363 11.89 5.76 -19.05
N ALA A 364 13.06 5.28 -19.46
CA ALA A 364 14.33 5.61 -18.83
C ALA A 364 14.56 7.13 -18.81
N ALA A 365 14.22 7.83 -19.89
CA ALA A 365 14.30 9.29 -19.97
C ALA A 365 13.37 9.98 -18.95
N ALA A 366 12.10 9.54 -18.85
CA ALA A 366 11.17 10.09 -17.87
C ALA A 366 11.58 9.79 -16.42
N ALA A 367 12.24 8.65 -16.18
CA ALA A 367 12.86 8.33 -14.89
C ALA A 367 14.15 9.13 -14.61
N GLY A 368 14.59 9.99 -15.54
CA GLY A 368 15.75 10.87 -15.37
C GLY A 368 17.10 10.19 -15.60
N LEU A 369 17.15 9.09 -16.36
CA LEU A 369 18.41 8.50 -16.84
C LEU A 369 18.96 9.26 -18.06
N PRO A 370 20.29 9.31 -18.24
CA PRO A 370 20.89 9.90 -19.43
C PRO A 370 20.54 9.07 -20.67
N GLN A 371 20.53 9.71 -21.84
CA GLN A 371 20.34 9.03 -23.12
C GLN A 371 21.45 7.99 -23.34
N ALA A 372 21.05 6.75 -23.65
CA ALA A 372 21.95 5.64 -23.93
C ALA A 372 21.38 4.75 -25.05
N ALA A 373 22.24 3.93 -25.66
CA ALA A 373 21.83 2.95 -26.68
C ALA A 373 21.00 1.79 -26.10
N GLY A 374 21.14 1.53 -24.80
CA GLY A 374 20.38 0.51 -24.08
C GLY A 374 20.64 0.61 -22.57
N TYR A 375 19.73 0.03 -21.81
CA TYR A 375 19.76 0.04 -20.35
C TYR A 375 19.67 -1.38 -19.83
N ARG A 376 20.43 -1.68 -18.78
CA ARG A 376 20.23 -2.88 -17.97
C ARG A 376 19.01 -2.66 -17.08
N LEU A 377 18.12 -3.63 -17.07
CA LEU A 377 16.89 -3.67 -16.29
C LEU A 377 16.94 -4.89 -15.37
N ARG A 378 17.17 -4.68 -14.08
CA ARG A 378 17.14 -5.74 -13.06
C ARG A 378 15.79 -5.74 -12.38
N ASP A 379 15.02 -6.81 -12.57
CA ASP A 379 13.82 -7.08 -11.77
C ASP A 379 14.25 -7.58 -10.38
N LEU A 380 13.86 -6.84 -9.34
CA LEU A 380 14.35 -7.06 -7.97
C LEU A 380 13.59 -8.18 -7.24
N TRP A 381 12.40 -8.55 -7.71
CA TRP A 381 11.65 -9.69 -7.17
C TRP A 381 11.97 -10.99 -7.91
N GLN A 382 12.28 -10.90 -9.20
CA GLN A 382 12.68 -12.07 -9.99
C GLN A 382 14.19 -12.34 -9.96
N HIS A 383 14.99 -11.42 -9.41
CA HIS A 383 16.46 -11.47 -9.40
C HIS A 383 17.07 -11.67 -10.79
N ARG A 384 16.51 -11.01 -11.80
CA ARG A 384 16.86 -11.22 -13.21
C ARG A 384 17.24 -9.93 -13.91
N ASP A 385 18.32 -10.02 -14.69
CA ASP A 385 18.77 -8.96 -15.56
C ASP A 385 18.28 -9.17 -16.99
N THR A 386 17.71 -8.12 -17.56
CA THR A 386 17.35 -8.00 -18.97
C THR A 386 17.82 -6.64 -19.49
N HIS A 387 17.59 -6.34 -20.77
CA HIS A 387 17.80 -4.99 -21.29
C HIS A 387 16.58 -4.40 -21.99
N THR A 388 16.48 -3.08 -21.96
CA THR A 388 15.51 -2.29 -22.72
C THR A 388 16.21 -1.22 -23.53
N THR A 389 15.57 -0.76 -24.61
CA THR A 389 15.99 0.44 -25.38
C THR A 389 15.47 1.73 -24.77
N GLY A 390 14.65 1.66 -23.73
CA GLY A 390 14.18 2.82 -23.00
C GLY A 390 12.80 2.67 -22.38
N THR A 391 11.96 1.75 -22.86
CA THR A 391 10.65 1.47 -22.24
C THR A 391 10.84 0.64 -20.96
N ILE A 392 10.24 1.07 -19.87
CA ILE A 392 10.17 0.31 -18.61
C ILE A 392 8.69 0.05 -18.36
N SER A 393 8.26 -1.22 -18.46
CA SER A 393 6.85 -1.55 -18.28
C SER A 393 6.64 -2.98 -17.81
N ALA A 394 5.50 -3.20 -17.17
CA ALA A 394 5.02 -4.50 -16.75
C ALA A 394 3.49 -4.51 -16.73
N THR A 395 2.89 -5.69 -16.91
CA THR A 395 1.53 -5.95 -16.44
C THR A 395 1.63 -6.35 -14.98
N VAL A 396 1.17 -5.47 -14.10
CA VAL A 396 1.25 -5.58 -12.65
C VAL A 396 -0.08 -6.16 -12.14
N PRO A 397 -0.08 -7.27 -11.38
CA PRO A 397 -1.30 -7.85 -10.79
C PRO A 397 -2.09 -6.85 -9.95
N ALA A 398 -3.34 -7.16 -9.66
CA ALA A 398 -4.13 -6.42 -8.66
C ALA A 398 -3.33 -6.29 -7.36
N HIS A 399 -3.30 -5.08 -6.79
CA HIS A 399 -2.56 -4.76 -5.56
C HIS A 399 -1.05 -5.06 -5.60
N GLY A 400 -0.49 -5.30 -6.80
CA GLY A 400 0.89 -5.71 -7.00
C GLY A 400 1.85 -4.55 -7.25
N THR A 401 3.14 -4.85 -7.10
CA THR A 401 4.24 -3.95 -7.49
C THR A 401 5.26 -4.72 -8.31
N THR A 402 5.81 -4.09 -9.34
CA THR A 402 7.07 -4.53 -9.97
C THR A 402 8.14 -3.46 -9.75
N VAL A 403 9.30 -3.87 -9.25
CA VAL A 403 10.41 -2.95 -8.97
C VAL A 403 11.60 -3.30 -9.84
N PHE A 404 12.11 -2.30 -10.56
CA PHE A 404 13.29 -2.41 -11.39
C PHE A 404 14.41 -1.52 -10.91
N ARG A 405 15.65 -2.02 -10.91
CA ARG A 405 16.86 -1.16 -10.96
C ARG A 405 17.28 -1.00 -12.41
N VAL A 406 17.44 0.25 -12.83
CA VAL A 406 17.69 0.64 -14.22
C VAL A 406 18.99 1.42 -14.30
N THR A 407 19.90 1.00 -15.17
CA THR A 407 21.20 1.65 -15.38
C THR A 407 21.51 1.74 -16.86
N ALA A 408 22.08 2.87 -17.29
CA ALA A 408 22.69 2.96 -18.62
C ALA A 408 23.95 2.07 -18.62
N ASP A 409 23.97 1.05 -19.48
CA ASP A 409 25.04 0.04 -19.48
C ASP A 409 25.57 -0.13 -20.90
N LYS A 410 26.88 -0.03 -21.10
CA LYS A 410 27.51 -0.24 -22.42
C LYS A 410 27.47 -1.71 -22.86
N ARG A 411 27.28 -2.64 -21.92
CA ARG A 411 27.17 -4.09 -22.13
C ARG A 411 25.73 -4.56 -22.15
N TRP A 412 24.77 -3.67 -22.40
CA TRP A 412 23.34 -3.99 -22.38
C TRP A 412 22.97 -5.21 -23.26
N THR A 413 23.71 -5.47 -24.34
CA THR A 413 23.51 -6.63 -25.23
C THR A 413 23.87 -7.99 -24.61
N ASP A 414 24.59 -8.01 -23.49
CA ASP A 414 24.96 -9.25 -22.78
C ASP A 414 23.75 -9.83 -22.02
N TYR A 415 22.74 -9.00 -21.74
CA TYR A 415 21.51 -9.41 -21.09
C TYR A 415 20.46 -9.83 -22.12
N PRO A 416 19.56 -10.78 -21.80
CA PRO A 416 18.40 -11.05 -22.62
C PRO A 416 17.53 -9.80 -22.83
N PRO A 417 16.87 -9.64 -24.00
CA PRO A 417 15.95 -8.54 -24.20
C PRO A 417 14.77 -8.64 -23.24
N ALA A 418 14.38 -7.53 -22.60
CA ALA A 418 13.20 -7.48 -21.75
C ALA A 418 11.96 -7.80 -22.58
N VAL A 419 11.16 -8.75 -22.10
CA VAL A 419 9.92 -9.17 -22.73
C VAL A 419 8.78 -8.96 -21.75
N GLU A 420 7.78 -8.20 -22.19
CA GLU A 420 6.54 -7.96 -21.45
C GLU A 420 5.47 -8.94 -21.91
N THR A 421 4.84 -9.61 -20.97
CA THR A 421 3.68 -10.49 -21.20
C THR A 421 2.42 -9.83 -20.63
N GLY A 422 1.33 -9.83 -21.40
CA GLY A 422 0.05 -9.25 -20.99
C GLY A 422 -1.13 -10.09 -21.46
N THR A 423 -2.26 -9.95 -20.77
CA THR A 423 -3.58 -10.38 -21.25
C THR A 423 -4.48 -9.15 -21.42
N ASP A 424 -5.53 -9.27 -22.22
CA ASP A 424 -6.54 -8.23 -22.38
C ASP A 424 -7.39 -8.03 -21.12
N ARG A 425 -7.70 -9.12 -20.42
CA ARG A 425 -8.40 -9.13 -19.13
C ARG A 425 -8.14 -10.42 -18.36
N ALA A 426 -8.56 -10.47 -17.10
CA ALA A 426 -8.74 -11.73 -16.38
C ALA A 426 -9.90 -12.51 -17.04
N PRO A 427 -9.69 -13.76 -17.51
CA PRO A 427 -10.74 -14.51 -18.17
C PRO A 427 -11.88 -14.87 -17.21
N LEU A 428 -13.12 -14.56 -17.59
CA LEU A 428 -14.31 -15.07 -16.95
C LEU A 428 -14.80 -16.29 -17.73
N VAL A 429 -14.94 -17.43 -17.07
CA VAL A 429 -15.18 -18.72 -17.72
C VAL A 429 -16.40 -19.38 -17.10
N GLU A 430 -17.43 -19.63 -17.88
CA GLU A 430 -18.54 -20.48 -17.46
C GLU A 430 -18.13 -21.95 -17.60
N ALA A 431 -18.37 -22.75 -16.56
CA ALA A 431 -18.01 -24.16 -16.55
C ALA A 431 -18.58 -24.90 -17.79
N GLY A 432 -17.73 -25.65 -18.49
CA GLY A 432 -18.09 -26.37 -19.71
C GLY A 432 -18.18 -25.52 -20.98
N THR A 433 -18.10 -24.20 -20.89
CA THR A 433 -18.20 -23.29 -22.05
C THR A 433 -16.82 -22.76 -22.45
N PRO A 434 -16.44 -22.80 -23.74
CA PRO A 434 -15.18 -22.22 -24.19
C PRO A 434 -15.16 -20.70 -24.04
N ALA A 435 -14.14 -20.16 -23.37
CA ALA A 435 -13.84 -18.73 -23.27
C ALA A 435 -12.63 -18.36 -24.14
N ALA A 436 -12.66 -17.16 -24.72
CA ALA A 436 -11.54 -16.62 -25.47
C ALA A 436 -10.65 -15.76 -24.57
N VAL A 437 -9.33 -15.91 -24.72
CA VAL A 437 -8.34 -15.06 -24.04
C VAL A 437 -7.38 -14.53 -25.09
N ARG A 438 -7.06 -13.24 -25.05
CA ARG A 438 -6.01 -12.68 -25.90
C ARG A 438 -4.79 -12.37 -25.06
N SER A 439 -3.66 -12.97 -25.41
CA SER A 439 -2.37 -12.62 -24.82
C SER A 439 -1.51 -11.81 -25.79
N THR A 440 -0.62 -11.02 -25.21
CA THR A 440 0.40 -10.26 -25.93
C THR A 440 1.77 -10.55 -25.33
N VAL A 441 2.78 -10.61 -26.20
CA VAL A 441 4.19 -10.68 -25.84
C VAL A 441 4.93 -9.61 -26.60
N ARG A 442 5.45 -8.61 -25.90
CA ARG A 442 6.15 -7.46 -26.49
C ARG A 442 7.63 -7.50 -26.14
N ASN A 443 8.48 -7.36 -27.15
CA ASN A 443 9.92 -7.23 -26.94
C ASN A 443 10.27 -5.74 -26.73
N LEU A 444 10.72 -5.39 -25.52
CA LEU A 444 11.15 -4.03 -25.13
C LEU A 444 12.66 -3.82 -25.34
N GLY A 445 13.41 -4.90 -25.55
CA GLY A 445 14.85 -4.87 -25.80
C GLY A 445 15.22 -4.45 -27.23
N GLY A 446 16.52 -4.23 -27.43
CA GLY A 446 17.09 -3.85 -28.74
C GLY A 446 17.48 -5.07 -29.57
N THR A 447 17.56 -6.25 -28.96
CA THR A 447 17.90 -7.50 -29.64
C THR A 447 16.69 -8.42 -29.81
N PRO A 448 16.69 -9.35 -30.80
CA PRO A 448 15.56 -10.24 -31.02
C PRO A 448 15.45 -11.32 -29.92
N ALA A 449 14.23 -11.57 -29.45
CA ALA A 449 13.88 -12.75 -28.68
C ALA A 449 13.70 -13.94 -29.65
N ARG A 450 14.68 -14.84 -29.72
CA ARG A 450 14.73 -15.97 -30.66
C ARG A 450 14.00 -17.19 -30.11
N ASN A 451 13.43 -17.99 -31.00
CA ASN A 451 12.70 -19.22 -30.68
C ASN A 451 11.67 -18.99 -29.56
N LEU A 452 10.89 -17.91 -29.70
CA LEU A 452 9.88 -17.52 -28.74
C LEU A 452 8.74 -18.55 -28.77
N THR A 453 8.37 -19.03 -27.60
CA THR A 453 7.19 -19.85 -27.35
C THR A 453 6.37 -19.23 -26.23
N VAL A 454 5.08 -19.05 -26.48
CA VAL A 454 4.11 -18.56 -25.51
C VAL A 454 3.30 -19.75 -25.02
N THR A 455 3.07 -19.83 -23.71
CA THR A 455 2.30 -20.90 -23.07
C THR A 455 1.34 -20.28 -22.07
N LEU A 456 0.05 -20.59 -22.23
CA LEU A 456 -0.99 -20.29 -21.26
C LEU A 456 -1.29 -21.58 -20.49
N LYS A 457 -0.73 -21.70 -19.29
CA LYS A 457 -0.82 -22.94 -18.51
C LYS A 457 -2.17 -23.00 -17.81
N ALA A 458 -3.02 -23.92 -18.27
CA ALA A 458 -4.31 -24.17 -17.64
C ALA A 458 -4.17 -25.01 -16.36
N PRO A 459 -5.10 -24.86 -15.40
CA PRO A 459 -5.22 -25.79 -14.27
C PRO A 459 -5.43 -27.23 -14.75
N GLN A 460 -5.17 -28.19 -13.87
CA GLN A 460 -5.42 -29.60 -14.17
C GLN A 460 -6.89 -29.82 -14.57
N GLY A 461 -7.11 -30.58 -15.65
CA GLY A 461 -8.44 -30.88 -16.19
C GLY A 461 -9.00 -29.83 -17.16
N TRP A 462 -8.44 -28.62 -17.19
CA TRP A 462 -8.86 -27.60 -18.14
C TRP A 462 -8.33 -27.88 -19.55
N GLN A 463 -9.08 -27.47 -20.56
CA GLN A 463 -8.60 -27.44 -21.93
C GLN A 463 -8.06 -26.04 -22.23
N SER A 464 -6.86 -25.96 -22.83
CA SER A 464 -6.29 -24.70 -23.32
C SER A 464 -5.62 -24.94 -24.67
N LYS A 465 -6.05 -24.17 -25.67
CA LYS A 465 -5.53 -24.28 -27.04
C LYS A 465 -5.33 -22.91 -27.66
N ALA A 466 -4.12 -22.64 -28.15
CA ALA A 466 -3.87 -21.48 -28.99
C ALA A 466 -4.62 -21.63 -30.33
N THR A 467 -5.36 -20.61 -30.72
CA THR A 467 -6.11 -20.52 -31.99
C THR A 467 -5.39 -19.68 -33.03
N THR A 468 -4.41 -18.87 -32.62
CA THR A 468 -3.43 -18.20 -33.50
C THR A 468 -2.01 -18.60 -33.10
N PRO A 469 -0.96 -18.26 -33.89
CA PRO A 469 0.41 -18.66 -33.59
C PRO A 469 0.86 -18.22 -32.18
N ALA A 470 1.26 -19.20 -31.37
CA ALA A 470 1.86 -19.01 -30.05
C ALA A 470 3.41 -19.07 -30.09
N THR A 471 4.00 -19.08 -31.28
CA THR A 471 5.46 -19.20 -31.48
C THR A 471 5.96 -18.20 -32.51
N ALA A 472 7.22 -17.80 -32.38
CA ALA A 472 7.93 -17.00 -33.37
C ALA A 472 9.41 -17.39 -33.44
N ARG A 473 9.95 -17.54 -34.65
CA ARG A 473 11.39 -17.80 -34.85
C ARG A 473 12.26 -16.69 -34.24
N ALA A 474 11.82 -15.45 -34.39
CA ALA A 474 12.41 -14.29 -33.73
C ALA A 474 11.37 -13.18 -33.61
N LEU A 475 11.25 -12.60 -32.41
CA LEU A 475 10.49 -11.37 -32.19
C LEU A 475 11.48 -10.20 -32.08
N ALA A 476 11.55 -9.36 -33.11
CA ALA A 476 12.44 -8.19 -33.14
C ALA A 476 12.07 -7.16 -32.07
N GLY A 477 13.02 -6.31 -31.68
CA GLY A 477 12.81 -5.24 -30.72
C GLY A 477 11.66 -4.30 -31.14
N GLY A 478 10.83 -3.90 -30.17
CA GLY A 478 9.65 -3.06 -30.39
C GLY A 478 8.44 -3.78 -31.02
N ARG A 479 8.55 -5.06 -31.38
CA ARG A 479 7.44 -5.83 -31.97
C ARG A 479 6.66 -6.60 -30.90
N THR A 480 5.42 -6.92 -31.25
CA THR A 480 4.48 -7.66 -30.40
C THR A 480 4.00 -8.91 -31.13
N LEU A 481 3.93 -10.04 -30.43
CA LEU A 481 3.19 -11.23 -30.83
C LEU A 481 1.87 -11.26 -30.06
N THR A 482 0.76 -11.41 -30.78
CA THR A 482 -0.57 -11.56 -30.18
C THR A 482 -1.06 -12.99 -30.40
N THR A 483 -1.41 -13.68 -29.31
CA THR A 483 -1.95 -15.04 -29.35
C THR A 483 -3.38 -15.06 -28.83
N SER A 484 -4.31 -15.60 -29.61
CA SER A 484 -5.66 -15.91 -29.15
C SER A 484 -5.69 -17.34 -28.62
N TRP A 485 -6.35 -17.53 -27.49
CA TRP A 485 -6.51 -18.81 -26.82
C TRP A 485 -7.99 -19.14 -26.70
N ARG A 486 -8.30 -20.43 -26.76
CA ARG A 486 -9.57 -20.98 -26.32
C ARG A 486 -9.30 -21.80 -25.08
N ILE A 487 -9.91 -21.41 -23.96
CA ILE A 487 -9.85 -22.15 -22.69
C ILE A 487 -11.23 -22.68 -22.33
N THR A 488 -11.31 -23.85 -21.73
CA THR A 488 -12.56 -24.44 -21.24
C THR A 488 -12.33 -25.07 -19.88
N ALA A 489 -13.06 -24.60 -18.87
CA ALA A 489 -13.07 -25.20 -17.55
C ALA A 489 -13.96 -26.47 -17.56
N PRO A 490 -13.62 -27.52 -16.79
CA PRO A 490 -14.46 -28.72 -16.67
C PRO A 490 -15.91 -28.39 -16.29
N ALA A 491 -16.87 -29.15 -16.81
CA ALA A 491 -18.24 -29.05 -16.34
C ALA A 491 -18.32 -29.41 -14.85
N GLY A 492 -19.09 -28.65 -14.06
CA GLY A 492 -19.27 -28.88 -12.63
C GLY A 492 -18.09 -28.46 -11.74
N ILE A 493 -17.05 -27.82 -12.30
CA ILE A 493 -15.97 -27.23 -11.48
C ILE A 493 -16.53 -26.10 -10.60
N ALA A 494 -16.03 -25.99 -9.38
CA ALA A 494 -16.49 -24.97 -8.44
C ALA A 494 -16.21 -23.55 -8.99
N PRO A 495 -17.12 -22.59 -8.78
CA PRO A 495 -16.84 -21.19 -9.04
C PRO A 495 -15.64 -20.70 -8.21
N GLY A 496 -14.90 -19.74 -8.73
CA GLY A 496 -13.74 -19.17 -8.03
C GLY A 496 -12.56 -18.86 -8.94
N ALA A 497 -11.47 -18.41 -8.31
CA ALA A 497 -10.22 -18.07 -8.98
C ALA A 497 -9.37 -19.33 -9.23
N TYR A 498 -8.81 -19.43 -10.43
CA TYR A 498 -7.90 -20.50 -10.83
C TYR A 498 -6.67 -19.94 -11.54
N ASP A 499 -5.49 -20.44 -11.19
CA ASP A 499 -4.23 -20.03 -11.80
C ASP A 499 -4.21 -20.30 -13.30
N LEU A 500 -3.90 -19.27 -14.07
CA LEU A 500 -3.73 -19.29 -15.52
C LEU A 500 -2.49 -18.50 -15.95
N PRO A 501 -1.28 -18.87 -15.50
CA PRO A 501 -0.08 -18.10 -15.79
C PRO A 501 0.27 -18.15 -17.28
N LEU A 502 0.66 -16.99 -17.79
CA LEU A 502 1.14 -16.81 -19.17
C LEU A 502 2.66 -16.72 -19.15
N THR A 503 3.34 -17.63 -19.84
CA THR A 503 4.80 -17.65 -19.92
C THR A 503 5.27 -17.48 -21.36
N ALA A 504 6.18 -16.54 -21.58
CA ALA A 504 6.96 -16.39 -22.80
C ALA A 504 8.38 -16.91 -22.55
N ALA A 505 8.75 -18.01 -23.20
CA ALA A 505 10.10 -18.59 -23.16
C ALA A 505 10.83 -18.29 -24.47
N TYR A 506 12.07 -17.81 -24.38
CA TYR A 506 12.86 -17.41 -25.55
C TYR A 506 14.36 -17.53 -25.30
N ARG A 507 15.15 -17.27 -26.34
CA ARG A 507 16.60 -17.18 -26.29
C ARG A 507 17.09 -15.82 -26.74
N ALA A 508 18.04 -15.27 -25.98
CA ALA A 508 18.80 -14.11 -26.39
C ALA A 508 19.78 -14.48 -27.53
N PRO A 509 20.28 -13.50 -28.31
CA PRO A 509 21.24 -13.77 -29.38
C PRO A 509 22.54 -14.44 -28.91
N ASN A 510 22.97 -14.18 -27.67
CA ASN A 510 24.13 -14.82 -27.04
C ASN A 510 23.85 -16.28 -26.57
N GLY A 511 22.65 -16.80 -26.82
CA GLY A 511 22.26 -18.17 -26.49
C GLY A 511 21.60 -18.35 -25.12
N ALA A 512 21.64 -17.33 -24.25
CA ALA A 512 21.01 -17.37 -22.93
C ALA A 512 19.51 -17.63 -23.04
N ARG A 513 18.99 -18.52 -22.19
CA ARG A 513 17.55 -18.79 -22.08
C ARG A 513 16.94 -17.78 -21.11
N ALA A 514 15.77 -17.27 -21.45
CA ALA A 514 15.03 -16.36 -20.59
C ALA A 514 13.53 -16.67 -20.64
N THR A 515 12.85 -16.33 -19.56
CA THR A 515 11.39 -16.40 -19.48
C THR A 515 10.85 -15.11 -18.91
N ALA A 516 9.69 -14.69 -19.42
CA ALA A 516 8.84 -13.69 -18.80
C ALA A 516 7.52 -14.37 -18.46
N THR A 517 7.08 -14.27 -17.21
CA THR A 517 5.85 -14.89 -16.74
C THR A 517 4.97 -13.82 -16.13
N LEU A 518 3.73 -13.74 -16.61
CA LEU A 518 2.66 -13.01 -15.96
C LEU A 518 1.89 -14.01 -15.09
N PRO A 519 1.90 -13.86 -13.75
CA PRO A 519 0.90 -14.49 -12.91
C PRO A 519 -0.48 -14.05 -13.40
N GLY A 520 -1.35 -15.01 -13.71
CA GLY A 520 -2.66 -14.75 -14.27
C GLY A 520 -3.68 -15.64 -13.60
N THR A 521 -4.92 -15.18 -13.54
CA THR A 521 -6.03 -15.89 -12.92
C THR A 521 -7.20 -15.89 -13.89
N ALA A 522 -7.85 -17.04 -14.04
CA ALA A 522 -9.19 -17.14 -14.62
C ALA A 522 -10.21 -17.31 -13.50
N HIS A 523 -11.36 -16.66 -13.63
CA HIS A 523 -12.47 -16.84 -12.70
C HIS A 523 -13.50 -17.74 -13.34
N VAL A 524 -13.78 -18.87 -12.72
CA VAL A 524 -14.98 -19.65 -13.05
C VAL A 524 -16.18 -18.93 -12.46
N VAL A 525 -17.09 -18.53 -13.34
CA VAL A 525 -18.25 -17.69 -13.01
C VAL A 525 -19.54 -18.46 -13.21
N VAL A 526 -20.56 -18.07 -12.45
CA VAL A 526 -21.91 -18.61 -12.55
C VAL A 526 -22.80 -17.59 -13.25
N PRO A 527 -23.52 -17.98 -14.32
CA PRO A 527 -24.56 -17.14 -14.90
C PRO A 527 -25.56 -16.67 -13.85
N PRO A 528 -26.05 -15.42 -13.90
CA PRO A 528 -27.26 -15.08 -13.16
C PRO A 528 -28.43 -15.93 -13.70
N PRO A 529 -29.36 -16.38 -12.84
CA PRO A 529 -30.54 -17.10 -13.29
C PRO A 529 -31.46 -16.16 -14.07
N ALA A 530 -32.30 -16.74 -14.95
CA ALA A 530 -33.28 -15.98 -15.70
C ALA A 530 -34.34 -15.37 -14.77
N GLY A 531 -34.82 -14.18 -15.11
CA GLY A 531 -35.76 -13.39 -14.32
C GLY A 531 -35.07 -12.37 -13.41
N THR A 532 -35.75 -12.02 -12.32
CA THR A 532 -35.24 -11.02 -11.36
C THR A 532 -34.49 -11.70 -10.24
N THR A 533 -33.24 -11.28 -10.01
CA THR A 533 -32.38 -11.80 -8.93
C THR A 533 -31.80 -10.65 -8.12
N TYR A 534 -31.78 -10.78 -6.79
CA TYR A 534 -31.17 -9.78 -5.92
C TYR A 534 -29.65 -9.82 -6.01
N ALA A 535 -29.02 -8.66 -5.94
CA ALA A 535 -27.56 -8.54 -5.88
C ALA A 535 -26.97 -9.29 -4.66
N ALA A 536 -27.72 -9.34 -3.56
CA ALA A 536 -27.38 -10.09 -2.35
C ALA A 536 -27.40 -11.62 -2.51
N ASP A 537 -27.99 -12.17 -3.58
CA ASP A 537 -28.01 -13.62 -3.87
C ASP A 537 -26.96 -14.04 -4.90
N LEU A 538 -26.41 -13.07 -5.64
CA LEU A 538 -25.44 -13.35 -6.67
C LEU A 538 -24.04 -13.57 -6.08
N PRO A 539 -23.23 -14.47 -6.67
CA PRO A 539 -21.80 -14.50 -6.43
C PRO A 539 -21.17 -13.17 -6.85
N TRP A 540 -20.26 -12.65 -6.03
CA TRP A 540 -19.53 -11.42 -6.33
C TRP A 540 -18.20 -11.77 -7.00
N LEU A 541 -17.86 -11.03 -8.05
CA LEU A 541 -16.52 -11.06 -8.66
C LEU A 541 -15.50 -10.37 -7.76
N THR A 542 -15.90 -9.25 -7.17
CA THR A 542 -15.12 -8.43 -6.23
C THR A 542 -16.05 -7.88 -5.17
N ALA A 543 -15.52 -7.67 -3.97
CA ALA A 543 -16.18 -6.90 -2.91
C ALA A 543 -15.10 -6.18 -2.10
N ALA A 544 -15.18 -4.86 -2.09
CA ALA A 544 -14.29 -3.96 -1.35
C ALA A 544 -15.14 -2.91 -0.64
N ASN A 545 -14.72 -2.56 0.56
CA ASN A 545 -15.40 -1.58 1.42
C ASN A 545 -14.35 -0.72 2.12
N GLY A 546 -14.69 0.54 2.40
CA GLY A 546 -13.82 1.45 3.15
C GLY A 546 -13.70 1.06 4.62
N TRP A 547 -14.79 0.51 5.18
CA TRP A 547 -14.89 0.03 6.56
C TRP A 547 -15.71 -1.26 6.60
N GLY A 548 -15.27 -2.24 7.38
CA GLY A 548 -15.98 -3.52 7.51
C GLY A 548 -16.09 -4.30 6.19
N PRO A 549 -16.72 -5.49 6.21
CA PRO A 549 -17.07 -6.18 4.99
C PRO A 549 -18.32 -5.58 4.32
N VAL A 550 -18.51 -5.87 3.03
CA VAL A 550 -19.79 -5.62 2.34
C VAL A 550 -20.83 -6.61 2.88
N GLU A 551 -21.98 -6.09 3.28
CA GLU A 551 -23.01 -6.87 3.96
C GLU A 551 -24.16 -7.29 3.04
N ARG A 552 -24.71 -8.48 3.29
CA ARG A 552 -25.84 -9.02 2.53
C ARG A 552 -27.13 -8.87 3.32
N ASN A 553 -28.03 -8.03 2.83
CA ASN A 553 -29.37 -7.79 3.40
C ASN A 553 -29.39 -7.13 4.79
N THR A 554 -28.26 -6.58 5.22
CA THR A 554 -28.09 -5.79 6.44
C THR A 554 -27.24 -4.57 6.10
N SER A 555 -27.33 -3.51 6.91
CA SER A 555 -26.49 -2.33 6.82
C SER A 555 -25.01 -2.71 7.00
N VAL A 556 -24.09 -1.81 6.67
CA VAL A 556 -22.69 -2.04 7.04
C VAL A 556 -22.55 -1.94 8.56
N GLY A 557 -22.15 -3.03 9.21
CA GLY A 557 -21.95 -3.03 10.66
C GLY A 557 -20.55 -2.59 11.03
N GLU A 558 -19.85 -3.42 11.81
CA GLU A 558 -18.51 -3.12 12.31
C GLU A 558 -17.48 -3.99 11.55
N SER A 559 -16.60 -4.68 12.27
CA SER A 559 -15.53 -5.48 11.68
C SER A 559 -15.96 -6.89 11.26
N GLY A 560 -17.12 -7.38 11.71
CA GLY A 560 -17.55 -8.76 11.51
C GLY A 560 -18.51 -8.91 10.34
N ALA A 561 -18.46 -10.02 9.62
CA ALA A 561 -19.49 -10.31 8.61
C ALA A 561 -20.83 -10.65 9.28
N GLY A 562 -21.92 -10.02 8.82
CA GLY A 562 -23.28 -10.22 9.31
C GLY A 562 -23.57 -9.56 10.67
N ASP A 563 -22.77 -8.58 11.08
CA ASP A 563 -23.00 -7.80 12.31
C ASP A 563 -23.85 -6.53 12.08
N GLY A 564 -24.19 -6.26 10.81
CA GLY A 564 -25.04 -5.18 10.38
C GLY A 564 -26.49 -5.25 10.88
N ARG A 565 -27.16 -4.10 10.89
CA ARG A 565 -28.56 -3.95 11.33
C ARG A 565 -29.50 -4.11 10.14
N PRO A 566 -30.83 -4.17 10.36
CA PRO A 566 -31.78 -4.06 9.25
C PRO A 566 -31.58 -2.75 8.48
N MET A 567 -31.44 -2.83 7.16
CA MET A 567 -31.24 -1.70 6.27
C MET A 567 -32.46 -0.77 6.25
N SER A 568 -32.24 0.53 6.33
CA SER A 568 -33.28 1.53 6.13
C SER A 568 -32.73 2.86 5.66
N ILE A 569 -33.43 3.50 4.71
CA ILE A 569 -33.06 4.83 4.18
C ILE A 569 -34.27 5.76 4.34
N GLY A 570 -34.10 6.90 4.99
CA GLY A 570 -35.15 7.89 5.18
C GLY A 570 -36.43 7.30 5.82
N GLY A 571 -36.26 6.37 6.76
CA GLY A 571 -37.34 5.62 7.43
C GLY A 571 -37.98 4.52 6.59
N THR A 572 -37.50 4.24 5.37
CA THR A 572 -37.99 3.14 4.53
C THR A 572 -37.12 1.90 4.72
N ALA A 573 -37.68 0.84 5.27
CA ALA A 573 -36.95 -0.42 5.52
C ALA A 573 -36.78 -1.27 4.25
N PHE A 574 -35.61 -1.89 4.12
CA PHE A 574 -35.27 -2.83 3.04
C PHE A 574 -34.86 -4.18 3.62
N THR A 575 -35.54 -5.25 3.20
CA THR A 575 -35.18 -6.62 3.62
C THR A 575 -34.18 -7.28 2.69
N ARG A 576 -33.91 -6.67 1.54
CA ARG A 576 -33.03 -7.19 0.48
C ARG A 576 -32.16 -6.06 -0.05
N GLY A 577 -30.88 -6.30 -0.26
CA GLY A 577 -29.93 -5.26 -0.65
C GLY A 577 -28.51 -5.52 -0.17
N LEU A 578 -27.66 -4.51 -0.31
CA LEU A 578 -26.26 -4.54 0.15
C LEU A 578 -25.99 -3.35 1.06
N GLY A 579 -25.44 -3.59 2.25
CA GLY A 579 -24.88 -2.55 3.11
C GLY A 579 -23.38 -2.39 2.83
N VAL A 580 -22.93 -1.15 2.64
CA VAL A 580 -21.55 -0.81 2.30
C VAL A 580 -21.09 0.45 3.03
N HIS A 581 -19.78 0.68 3.09
CA HIS A 581 -19.17 1.91 3.58
C HIS A 581 -18.27 2.51 2.50
N ALA A 582 -18.42 3.80 2.21
CA ALA A 582 -17.60 4.43 1.18
C ALA A 582 -16.10 4.52 1.57
N PRO A 583 -15.17 4.46 0.60
CA PRO A 583 -15.39 4.00 -0.77
C PRO A 583 -15.67 2.48 -0.82
N SER A 584 -16.64 2.06 -1.63
CA SER A 584 -16.95 0.64 -1.82
C SER A 584 -17.10 0.26 -3.29
N GLU A 585 -16.88 -1.01 -3.58
CA GLU A 585 -17.10 -1.61 -4.89
C GLU A 585 -17.57 -3.07 -4.76
N VAL A 586 -18.68 -3.41 -5.41
CA VAL A 586 -19.15 -4.79 -5.55
C VAL A 586 -19.31 -5.13 -7.04
N GLY A 587 -18.54 -6.11 -7.51
CA GLY A 587 -18.54 -6.55 -8.90
C GLY A 587 -19.41 -7.79 -9.13
N PHE A 588 -20.14 -7.81 -10.24
CA PHE A 588 -21.05 -8.88 -10.65
C PHE A 588 -20.73 -9.37 -12.06
N TYR A 589 -20.85 -10.68 -12.28
CA TYR A 589 -20.89 -11.26 -13.60
C TYR A 589 -22.33 -11.32 -14.11
N THR A 590 -22.61 -10.66 -15.23
CA THR A 590 -23.91 -10.69 -15.91
C THR A 590 -23.90 -11.52 -17.18
N GLY A 591 -22.72 -11.78 -17.75
CA GLY A 591 -22.54 -12.61 -18.95
C GLY A 591 -23.32 -12.13 -20.17
N GLY A 592 -23.65 -10.84 -20.24
CA GLY A 592 -24.50 -10.25 -21.27
C GLY A 592 -25.98 -10.61 -21.17
N ARG A 593 -26.41 -11.34 -20.14
CA ARG A 593 -27.78 -11.87 -20.01
C ARG A 593 -28.77 -10.90 -19.38
N CYS A 594 -28.28 -9.97 -18.57
CA CYS A 594 -29.13 -9.02 -17.86
C CYS A 594 -29.40 -7.78 -18.70
N SER A 595 -30.65 -7.32 -18.68
CA SER A 595 -31.14 -6.14 -19.41
C SER A 595 -31.08 -4.87 -18.57
N ALA A 596 -31.31 -4.97 -17.26
CA ALA A 596 -31.37 -3.83 -16.35
C ALA A 596 -30.86 -4.16 -14.94
N PHE A 597 -30.39 -3.13 -14.24
CA PHE A 597 -30.14 -3.12 -12.81
C PHE A 597 -31.01 -2.04 -12.17
N SER A 598 -31.60 -2.32 -11.00
CA SER A 598 -32.37 -1.35 -10.24
C SER A 598 -32.14 -1.45 -8.74
N ALA A 599 -32.17 -0.33 -8.03
CA ALA A 599 -32.05 -0.23 -6.58
C ALA A 599 -32.73 1.05 -6.05
N ARG A 600 -32.90 1.12 -4.74
CA ARG A 600 -33.18 2.31 -3.95
C ARG A 600 -31.94 2.59 -3.10
N VAL A 601 -31.29 3.72 -3.34
CA VAL A 601 -29.99 4.04 -2.74
C VAL A 601 -30.06 5.25 -1.82
N GLY A 602 -29.19 5.27 -0.83
CA GLY A 602 -29.04 6.36 0.13
C GLY A 602 -28.16 5.95 1.31
N ILE A 603 -27.98 6.87 2.24
CA ILE A 603 -27.29 6.60 3.50
C ILE A 603 -28.23 5.83 4.43
N ASP A 604 -27.71 4.84 5.15
CA ASP A 604 -28.48 4.07 6.13
C ASP A 604 -28.85 4.96 7.33
N ASP A 605 -30.07 4.82 7.82
CA ASP A 605 -30.63 5.59 8.94
C ASP A 605 -29.80 5.46 10.24
N GLU A 606 -28.94 4.45 10.38
CA GLU A 606 -28.01 4.31 11.51
C GLU A 606 -26.94 5.41 11.57
N ALA A 607 -26.59 6.01 10.43
CA ALA A 607 -25.69 7.15 10.37
C ALA A 607 -26.35 8.44 10.91
N GLY A 608 -27.69 8.49 10.96
CA GLY A 608 -28.47 9.67 11.31
C GLY A 608 -28.42 10.71 10.19
N ASP A 609 -28.17 11.97 10.53
CA ASP A 609 -28.05 13.08 9.57
C ASP A 609 -26.61 13.29 9.03
N ARG A 610 -25.73 12.30 9.22
CA ARG A 610 -24.31 12.35 8.89
C ARG A 610 -23.99 11.54 7.62
N GLY A 611 -22.76 11.68 7.15
CA GLY A 611 -22.23 11.04 5.96
C GLY A 611 -22.65 11.74 4.66
N SER A 612 -21.85 11.57 3.62
CA SER A 612 -22.19 12.03 2.28
C SER A 612 -21.58 11.10 1.24
N VAL A 613 -22.40 10.58 0.32
CA VAL A 613 -21.94 9.57 -0.65
C VAL A 613 -22.47 9.82 -2.05
N ARG A 614 -21.82 9.20 -3.05
CA ARG A 614 -22.35 9.07 -4.42
C ARG A 614 -22.41 7.62 -4.81
N PHE A 615 -23.50 7.22 -5.46
CA PHE A 615 -23.70 5.89 -5.98
C PHE A 615 -23.45 5.86 -7.48
N GLU A 616 -22.67 4.90 -7.94
CA GLU A 616 -22.33 4.72 -9.34
C GLU A 616 -22.58 3.30 -9.80
N VAL A 617 -23.12 3.15 -11.01
CA VAL A 617 -23.22 1.86 -11.68
C VAL A 617 -22.35 1.88 -12.91
N TRP A 618 -21.42 0.93 -12.99
CA TRP A 618 -20.49 0.77 -14.11
C TRP A 618 -20.78 -0.54 -14.83
N ALA A 619 -20.79 -0.53 -16.16
CA ALA A 619 -20.94 -1.71 -17.00
C ALA A 619 -19.73 -1.84 -17.93
N ASP A 620 -19.01 -2.97 -17.85
CA ASP A 620 -17.77 -3.23 -18.60
C ASP A 620 -16.77 -2.06 -18.57
N GLY A 621 -16.61 -1.46 -17.39
CA GLY A 621 -15.69 -0.34 -17.17
C GLY A 621 -16.21 1.03 -17.63
N ARG A 622 -17.44 1.13 -18.14
CA ARG A 622 -18.08 2.40 -18.50
C ARG A 622 -19.09 2.82 -17.43
N LEU A 623 -18.99 4.05 -16.94
CA LEU A 623 -20.00 4.65 -16.06
C LEU A 623 -21.33 4.72 -16.81
N VAL A 624 -22.36 4.07 -16.25
CA VAL A 624 -23.73 4.06 -16.80
C VAL A 624 -24.56 5.12 -16.12
N THR A 625 -24.44 5.25 -14.80
CA THR A 625 -25.09 6.30 -14.01
C THR A 625 -24.26 6.64 -12.79
N SER A 626 -24.40 7.88 -12.33
CA SER A 626 -23.91 8.35 -11.04
C SER A 626 -25.02 9.20 -10.41
N THR A 627 -25.20 9.11 -9.11
CA THR A 627 -26.08 10.03 -8.38
C THR A 627 -25.36 11.37 -8.16
N GLY A 628 -26.13 12.39 -7.78
CA GLY A 628 -25.53 13.49 -7.02
C GLY A 628 -24.99 13.00 -5.66
N THR A 629 -24.42 13.91 -4.88
CA THR A 629 -24.18 13.62 -3.46
C THR A 629 -25.53 13.40 -2.78
N LEU A 630 -25.64 12.30 -2.04
CA LEU A 630 -26.75 12.00 -1.15
C LEU A 630 -26.26 12.08 0.30
N THR A 631 -27.10 12.57 1.21
CA THR A 631 -26.79 12.69 2.65
C THR A 631 -27.77 11.87 3.49
N GLY A 632 -27.49 11.72 4.80
CA GLY A 632 -28.37 11.02 5.75
C GLY A 632 -29.78 11.62 5.88
N THR A 633 -30.02 12.83 5.36
CA THR A 633 -31.34 13.46 5.36
C THR A 633 -32.17 13.18 4.10
N ASP A 634 -31.56 12.60 3.07
CA ASP A 634 -32.23 12.36 1.79
C ASP A 634 -33.14 11.13 1.83
N ALA A 635 -34.26 11.21 1.12
CA ALA A 635 -35.13 10.05 0.91
C ALA A 635 -34.49 9.03 -0.05
N PRO A 636 -34.91 7.75 -0.02
CA PRO A 636 -34.37 6.73 -0.92
C PRO A 636 -34.46 7.13 -2.40
N THR A 637 -33.31 7.24 -3.05
CA THR A 637 -33.23 7.62 -4.46
C THR A 637 -33.35 6.39 -5.34
N ALA A 638 -34.27 6.41 -6.32
CA ALA A 638 -34.41 5.31 -7.26
C ALA A 638 -33.31 5.34 -8.33
N LEU A 639 -32.63 4.21 -8.50
CA LEU A 639 -31.78 3.92 -9.64
C LEU A 639 -32.40 2.80 -10.46
N SER A 640 -32.51 3.02 -11.77
CA SER A 640 -32.90 1.99 -12.73
C SER A 640 -32.17 2.27 -14.04
N VAL A 641 -31.29 1.36 -14.43
CA VAL A 641 -30.36 1.57 -15.55
C VAL A 641 -30.28 0.37 -16.46
N PRO A 642 -30.14 0.59 -17.78
CA PRO A 642 -29.89 -0.50 -18.73
C PRO A 642 -28.45 -1.01 -18.57
N VAL A 643 -28.31 -2.33 -18.49
CA VAL A 643 -27.01 -3.03 -18.50
C VAL A 643 -26.94 -4.10 -19.60
N ALA A 644 -27.86 -4.02 -20.56
CA ALA A 644 -27.96 -4.96 -21.68
C ALA A 644 -26.62 -5.13 -22.42
N GLY A 645 -26.23 -6.39 -22.60
CA GLY A 645 -24.99 -6.77 -23.28
C GLY A 645 -23.73 -6.65 -22.44
N ALA A 646 -23.80 -6.13 -21.21
CA ALA A 646 -22.65 -6.04 -20.32
C ALA A 646 -22.24 -7.43 -19.81
N GLU A 647 -20.95 -7.75 -19.87
CA GLU A 647 -20.41 -8.98 -19.29
C GLU A 647 -20.27 -8.87 -17.76
N THR A 648 -19.94 -7.66 -17.29
CA THR A 648 -19.74 -7.32 -15.88
C THR A 648 -20.42 -6.01 -15.50
N VAL A 649 -20.92 -5.94 -14.26
CA VAL A 649 -21.48 -4.73 -13.67
C VAL A 649 -20.82 -4.49 -12.31
N ARG A 650 -20.40 -3.26 -12.01
CA ARG A 650 -19.91 -2.85 -10.68
C ARG A 650 -20.85 -1.84 -10.07
N LEU A 651 -21.16 -2.05 -8.79
CA LEU A 651 -21.87 -1.11 -7.92
C LEU A 651 -20.82 -0.43 -7.05
N VAL A 652 -20.69 0.88 -7.17
CA VAL A 652 -19.64 1.66 -6.51
C VAL A 652 -20.26 2.73 -5.65
N VAL A 653 -19.75 2.92 -4.43
CA VAL A 653 -20.07 4.07 -3.59
C VAL A 653 -18.79 4.87 -3.35
N THR A 654 -18.83 6.17 -3.60
CA THR A 654 -17.70 7.07 -3.34
C THR A 654 -18.06 8.06 -2.24
N ASP A 655 -17.05 8.59 -1.55
CA ASP A 655 -17.17 9.78 -0.70
C ASP A 655 -17.83 10.93 -1.48
N GLY A 656 -18.73 11.66 -0.81
CA GLY A 656 -19.42 12.82 -1.34
C GLY A 656 -18.55 14.08 -1.38
N GLY A 657 -17.41 14.06 -0.69
CA GLY A 657 -16.33 15.05 -0.75
C GLY A 657 -16.00 15.70 0.60
N ASP A 658 -16.52 15.17 1.72
CA ASP A 658 -16.30 15.66 3.07
C ASP A 658 -15.57 14.67 3.99
N GLY A 659 -15.08 13.56 3.43
CA GLY A 659 -14.42 12.49 4.15
C GLY A 659 -15.37 11.33 4.40
N ILE A 660 -14.82 10.18 4.79
CA ILE A 660 -15.58 8.92 4.81
C ILE A 660 -16.38 8.68 6.10
N ASP A 661 -16.36 9.62 7.04
CA ASP A 661 -16.97 9.43 8.36
C ASP A 661 -18.49 9.28 8.24
N TYR A 662 -19.02 8.16 8.74
CA TYR A 662 -20.46 7.82 8.69
C TYR A 662 -21.03 7.58 7.29
N ASP A 663 -20.18 7.27 6.30
CA ASP A 663 -20.59 6.92 4.94
C ASP A 663 -21.18 5.50 4.83
N HIS A 664 -22.07 5.16 5.77
CA HIS A 664 -22.84 3.92 5.79
C HIS A 664 -23.93 4.02 4.74
N ALA A 665 -23.80 3.26 3.67
CA ALA A 665 -24.59 3.41 2.45
C ALA A 665 -25.26 2.10 2.08
N ASP A 666 -26.51 2.21 1.61
CA ASP A 666 -27.35 1.06 1.28
C ASP A 666 -27.72 1.02 -0.20
N TRP A 667 -27.58 -0.17 -0.78
CA TRP A 667 -28.21 -0.56 -2.04
C TRP A 667 -29.49 -1.34 -1.74
N GLY A 668 -30.56 -0.66 -1.31
CA GLY A 668 -31.86 -1.25 -1.00
C GLY A 668 -32.60 -1.79 -2.23
N ASP A 669 -33.26 -2.95 -2.11
CA ASP A 669 -33.97 -3.66 -3.19
C ASP A 669 -33.11 -3.85 -4.47
N ALA A 670 -31.78 -3.96 -4.30
CA ALA A 670 -30.84 -4.05 -5.41
C ALA A 670 -31.00 -5.36 -6.18
N LYS A 671 -31.35 -5.27 -7.46
CA LYS A 671 -31.70 -6.42 -8.30
C LYS A 671 -31.29 -6.26 -9.77
N PHE A 672 -30.99 -7.39 -10.38
CA PHE A 672 -30.74 -7.54 -11.81
C PHE A 672 -31.94 -8.20 -12.48
N SER A 673 -32.29 -7.74 -13.68
CA SER A 673 -33.29 -8.36 -14.55
C SER A 673 -32.62 -9.04 -15.73
N CYS A 674 -32.54 -10.36 -15.67
CA CYS A 674 -32.02 -11.27 -16.69
C CYS A 674 -33.17 -12.25 -17.08
#